data_AF-A0A952QI25-F1
#
_entry.id   AF-A0A952QI25-F1
#
_cell.length_a   1.000
_cell.length_b   1.000
_cell.length_c   1.000
_cell.angle_alpha   90.00
_cell.angle_beta   90.00
_cell.angle_gamma   90.00
#
_symmetry.space_group_name_H-M   'P 1'
#
loop_
_entity.id
_entity.type
_entity.pdbx_description
1 polymer ?
#
loop_
_entity_poly.entity_id
_entity_poly.type
_entity_poly.pdbx_seq_one_letter_code
_entity_poly.pdbx_strand_id
1 'polypeptide(L)'
;MAVAICVHDDNLFLAHVVRAFHPESPVFVFVSRLPWSGEPGNWQESVRIAESCEATAIVGNWANETLHRRAALDHIRGLGFSYVFIPDSDEIPEPGLLQKLHAIAEAGIADKVRVQMNTYWKTTSHAVRPPESLAPLLLINLDACTHRYIREFDGGIELLLGREHGVLHHLSYVGPDSRIEKKVSSWSHKDELVPDWWEQKWLAWDNNPCLRDLHPTHPRAFAQVERIGFPEILKDVDPGRQVALVPVAPADWPSVSVVIPLFGGEEDIAACLESLEGFGDLLYETIVVDDLSPDGAADIAEAYRDVKVIRRAENGGFAAACNEGLANASGEVVIFLNSDTVVPRAGLIRLVECLVNHPEAGAVGPVSNNIAYFQKIDAPVSDLQSIDGFANDLAATAIPDMPTSMLVGFCVAVWRDLVDHLGGFSTAFGKGMYEDNDLSYRIQREGRQLLVCRRSFVFHLGSKSLDRLPQNPAVLMRQNEAGFRNLYSGDVQAGYASHLPGERLEPIRFNPERHPDALRARLKARAAEADISLCMIVRDEERVIADCLRSVEGVFNETIVVDTGSTDRTKEIVAEFGAQVYDMVWPESFSVARNESLKHATGTWIFWMDADDVLPPESAERIIDAAINAPGWVTGFVVPVQFVDGPIGSGTRVDHVKLFRNVPDVQFEGRIHEQILGSLRAKGGEIQRLDAVVLHAGYDTSVGGQAKKRKRDSTLLLLDLEDRPGHPFVLFNLAMTAHYNGEHESAIDWFRQCLDASVPEESHVRKVFALLSGSLRALGRPNDSLTVLSDGLRLYPGDPELLFLRGVAYMAEGQYGEARLDFEQIPEGLPGHFSSYDIGIQGFKKYVNLGMCCGKLSDFAGERHYLLRAMQTGMDPFDPASLLFDSAMARRDLKTCEEVVAHLESANQRGETWGRFLVELLEAKGLDPARALLAMQMQNPRDHRIGVVLAKYLSEHGRFAEAQPVLAELRRVGVADASFFMGVTAANVGDMASAAVFFDEALQIEPTHAGALRNLEILRAADTKKQEV
;
A
#
# COMPACT_ATOMS: atom_id res chain seq x y z
N MET A 1 -29.22 -54.67 -19.90
CA MET A 1 -29.16 -53.51 -18.99
C MET A 1 -30.51 -52.80 -19.02
N ALA A 2 -30.87 -52.06 -17.99
CA ALA A 2 -32.10 -51.26 -17.94
C ALA A 2 -31.84 -49.90 -17.29
N VAL A 3 -32.80 -48.98 -17.35
CA VAL A 3 -32.72 -47.66 -16.72
C VAL A 3 -33.87 -47.54 -15.72
N ALA A 4 -33.58 -47.12 -14.49
CA ALA A 4 -34.56 -46.90 -13.43
C ALA A 4 -34.51 -45.44 -12.96
N ILE A 5 -35.53 -44.67 -13.35
CA ILE A 5 -35.68 -43.26 -12.96
C ILE A 5 -36.72 -43.18 -11.84
N CYS A 6 -36.34 -42.64 -10.68
CA CYS A 6 -37.27 -42.42 -9.57
C CYS A 6 -37.76 -40.96 -9.59
N VAL A 7 -39.07 -40.73 -9.69
CA VAL A 7 -39.69 -39.40 -9.80
C VAL A 7 -40.77 -39.24 -8.74
N HIS A 8 -40.79 -38.13 -8.01
CA HIS A 8 -41.86 -37.83 -7.06
C HIS A 8 -42.53 -36.47 -7.29
N ASP A 9 -41.78 -35.38 -7.51
CA ASP A 9 -42.35 -34.03 -7.61
C ASP A 9 -41.81 -33.17 -8.76
N ASP A 10 -40.64 -33.48 -9.30
CA ASP A 10 -39.96 -32.71 -10.34
C ASP A 10 -39.86 -33.48 -11.66
N ASN A 11 -40.64 -33.04 -12.65
CA ASN A 11 -40.77 -33.69 -13.96
C ASN A 11 -40.39 -32.78 -15.14
N LEU A 12 -39.84 -31.59 -14.87
CA LEU A 12 -39.53 -30.60 -15.91
C LEU A 12 -38.59 -31.16 -16.99
N PHE A 13 -37.56 -31.90 -16.58
CA PHE A 13 -36.55 -32.45 -17.48
C PHE A 13 -36.74 -33.94 -17.78
N LEU A 14 -37.79 -34.58 -17.23
CA LEU A 14 -38.00 -36.02 -17.32
C LEU A 14 -38.04 -36.52 -18.78
N ALA A 15 -38.69 -35.78 -19.67
CA ALA A 15 -38.76 -36.14 -21.09
C ALA A 15 -37.37 -36.20 -21.74
N HIS A 16 -36.47 -35.26 -21.39
CA HIS A 16 -35.11 -35.20 -21.92
C HIS A 16 -34.24 -36.33 -21.35
N VAL A 17 -34.36 -36.61 -20.04
CA VAL A 17 -33.64 -37.74 -19.41
C VAL A 17 -34.07 -39.06 -20.04
N VAL A 18 -35.38 -39.32 -20.17
CA VAL A 18 -35.87 -40.56 -20.79
C VAL A 18 -35.31 -40.71 -22.21
N ARG A 19 -35.37 -39.67 -23.04
CA ARG A 19 -34.87 -39.70 -24.41
C ARG A 19 -33.36 -39.94 -24.51
N ALA A 20 -32.58 -39.46 -23.54
CA ALA A 20 -31.14 -39.66 -23.51
C ALA A 20 -30.75 -41.14 -23.36
N PHE A 21 -31.56 -41.93 -22.64
CA PHE A 21 -31.29 -43.36 -22.39
C PHE A 21 -32.09 -44.31 -23.30
N HIS A 22 -33.27 -43.89 -23.79
CA HIS A 22 -34.23 -44.73 -24.50
C HIS A 22 -33.67 -45.52 -25.70
N PRO A 23 -32.78 -44.97 -26.56
CA PRO A 23 -32.25 -45.71 -27.70
C PRO A 23 -31.36 -46.90 -27.31
N GLU A 24 -30.75 -46.88 -26.11
CA GLU A 24 -29.73 -47.86 -25.73
C GLU A 24 -30.22 -48.89 -24.70
N SER A 25 -31.24 -48.57 -23.89
CA SER A 25 -31.76 -49.47 -22.84
C SER A 25 -33.25 -49.25 -22.58
N PRO A 26 -34.00 -50.30 -22.19
CA PRO A 26 -35.39 -50.14 -21.73
C PRO A 26 -35.46 -49.24 -20.49
N VAL A 27 -36.33 -48.22 -20.54
CA VAL A 27 -36.48 -47.21 -19.49
C VAL A 27 -37.73 -47.46 -18.66
N PHE A 28 -37.55 -47.53 -17.34
CA PHE A 28 -38.60 -47.67 -16.35
C PHE A 28 -38.64 -46.42 -15.46
N VAL A 29 -39.79 -45.75 -15.39
CA VAL A 29 -39.99 -44.54 -14.59
C VAL A 29 -40.88 -44.89 -13.40
N PHE A 30 -40.31 -44.89 -12.20
CA PHE A 30 -41.01 -45.15 -10.96
C PHE A 30 -41.55 -43.84 -10.40
N VAL A 31 -42.89 -43.72 -10.34
CA VAL A 31 -43.58 -42.48 -9.95
C VAL A 31 -44.25 -42.66 -8.59
N SER A 32 -43.82 -41.91 -7.58
CA SER A 32 -44.43 -41.96 -6.24
C SER A 32 -45.68 -41.08 -6.16
N ARG A 33 -46.77 -41.60 -5.57
CA ARG A 33 -47.93 -40.77 -5.17
C ARG A 33 -47.73 -40.06 -3.84
N LEU A 34 -46.79 -40.55 -3.02
CA LEU A 34 -46.46 -39.96 -1.72
C LEU A 34 -45.27 -39.00 -1.88
N PRO A 35 -45.35 -37.76 -1.35
CA PRO A 35 -44.19 -36.89 -1.28
C PRO A 35 -43.17 -37.46 -0.28
N TRP A 36 -41.87 -37.31 -0.57
CA TRP A 36 -40.83 -37.59 0.42
C TRP A 36 -40.83 -36.55 1.54
N SER A 37 -41.20 -35.30 1.22
CA SER A 37 -41.53 -34.26 2.19
C SER A 37 -42.44 -33.19 1.53
N GLY A 38 -43.22 -32.45 2.31
CA GLY A 38 -44.11 -31.40 1.80
C GLY A 38 -45.38 -31.91 1.12
N GLU A 39 -45.94 -31.09 0.22
CA GLU A 39 -47.19 -31.39 -0.51
C GLU A 39 -46.96 -32.32 -1.72
N PRO A 40 -47.95 -33.16 -2.10
CA PRO A 40 -47.83 -34.07 -3.24
C PRO A 40 -47.55 -33.34 -4.57
N GLY A 41 -46.61 -33.88 -5.36
CA GLY A 41 -46.35 -33.43 -6.74
C GLY A 41 -47.43 -33.89 -7.74
N ASN A 42 -47.35 -33.38 -8.97
CA ASN A 42 -48.24 -33.79 -10.08
C ASN A 42 -47.75 -35.11 -10.70
N TRP A 43 -47.94 -36.21 -9.96
CA TRP A 43 -47.50 -37.55 -10.37
C TRP A 43 -48.18 -38.02 -11.67
N GLN A 44 -49.41 -37.56 -11.96
CA GLN A 44 -50.10 -37.87 -13.21
C GLN A 44 -49.37 -37.32 -14.43
N GLU A 45 -48.79 -36.13 -14.30
CA GLU A 45 -47.99 -35.53 -15.38
C GLU A 45 -46.70 -36.31 -15.62
N SER A 46 -46.03 -36.76 -14.56
CA SER A 46 -44.82 -37.58 -14.69
C SER A 46 -45.11 -38.89 -15.43
N VAL A 47 -46.26 -39.53 -15.17
CA VAL A 47 -46.72 -40.72 -15.90
C VAL A 47 -46.95 -40.40 -17.37
N ARG A 48 -47.69 -39.31 -17.66
CA ARG A 48 -47.97 -38.86 -19.04
C ARG A 48 -46.68 -38.60 -19.82
N ILE A 49 -45.72 -37.92 -19.21
CA ILE A 49 -44.41 -37.63 -19.81
C ILE A 49 -43.66 -38.93 -20.11
N ALA A 50 -43.57 -39.84 -19.14
CA ALA A 50 -42.89 -41.12 -19.32
C ALA A 50 -43.49 -41.93 -20.48
N GLU A 51 -44.82 -42.09 -20.51
CA GLU A 51 -45.53 -42.82 -21.56
C GLU A 51 -45.38 -42.14 -22.94
N SER A 52 -45.36 -40.80 -22.99
CA SER A 52 -45.16 -40.05 -24.25
C SER A 52 -43.76 -40.22 -24.85
N CYS A 53 -42.79 -40.63 -24.02
CA CYS A 53 -41.42 -40.94 -24.43
C CYS A 53 -41.18 -42.47 -24.51
N GLU A 54 -42.23 -43.28 -24.61
CA GLU A 54 -42.17 -44.75 -24.75
C GLU A 54 -41.54 -45.49 -23.56
N ALA A 55 -41.41 -44.83 -22.39
CA ALA A 55 -40.94 -45.47 -21.16
C ALA A 55 -42.07 -46.17 -20.39
N THR A 56 -41.72 -47.21 -19.63
CA THR A 56 -42.69 -47.92 -18.78
C THR A 56 -42.86 -47.20 -17.44
N ALA A 57 -44.03 -46.63 -17.19
CA ALA A 57 -44.35 -45.95 -15.93
C ALA A 57 -44.87 -46.93 -14.85
N ILE A 58 -44.27 -46.91 -13.66
CA ILE A 58 -44.65 -47.76 -12.52
C ILE A 58 -45.04 -46.86 -11.35
N VAL A 59 -46.32 -46.87 -10.98
CA VAL A 59 -46.86 -45.98 -9.96
C VAL A 59 -46.96 -46.69 -8.61
N GLY A 60 -46.36 -46.12 -7.56
CA GLY A 60 -46.35 -46.69 -6.22
C GLY A 60 -46.47 -45.66 -5.09
N ASN A 61 -46.44 -46.14 -3.86
CA ASN A 61 -46.52 -45.33 -2.64
C ASN A 61 -45.26 -45.57 -1.80
N TRP A 62 -44.24 -44.72 -1.98
CA TRP A 62 -42.97 -44.85 -1.28
C TRP A 62 -42.72 -43.64 -0.37
N ALA A 63 -42.61 -43.89 0.93
CA ALA A 63 -42.59 -42.83 1.95
C ALA A 63 -41.27 -42.03 2.02
N ASN A 64 -40.19 -42.52 1.41
CA ASN A 64 -38.91 -41.81 1.31
C ASN A 64 -38.11 -42.32 0.11
N GLU A 65 -37.05 -41.59 -0.24
CA GLU A 65 -36.20 -41.89 -1.39
C GLU A 65 -35.52 -43.25 -1.32
N THR A 66 -35.03 -43.65 -0.15
CA THR A 66 -34.34 -44.94 0.01
C THR A 66 -35.29 -46.12 -0.28
N LEU A 67 -36.53 -46.07 0.22
CA LEU A 67 -37.54 -47.08 -0.07
C LEU A 67 -37.95 -47.05 -1.55
N HIS A 68 -38.03 -45.86 -2.15
CA HIS A 68 -38.37 -45.68 -3.55
C HIS A 68 -37.31 -46.32 -4.46
N ARG A 69 -36.03 -45.97 -4.27
CA ARG A 69 -34.91 -46.53 -5.05
C ARG A 69 -34.77 -48.04 -4.84
N ARG A 70 -34.92 -48.55 -3.60
CA ARG A 70 -34.88 -50.00 -3.35
C ARG A 70 -35.94 -50.77 -4.13
N ALA A 71 -37.18 -50.29 -4.11
CA ALA A 71 -38.28 -50.91 -4.84
C ALA A 71 -38.06 -50.89 -6.36
N ALA A 72 -37.47 -49.81 -6.89
CA ALA A 72 -37.09 -49.74 -8.29
C ALA A 72 -36.06 -50.82 -8.66
N LEU A 73 -34.98 -50.94 -7.87
CA LEU A 73 -33.93 -51.92 -8.10
C LEU A 73 -34.43 -53.37 -7.99
N ASP A 74 -35.27 -53.68 -6.99
CA ASP A 74 -35.86 -55.01 -6.81
C ASP A 74 -36.79 -55.38 -7.98
N HIS A 75 -37.54 -54.40 -8.51
CA HIS A 75 -38.37 -54.60 -9.69
C HIS A 75 -37.52 -54.91 -10.93
N ILE A 76 -36.46 -54.13 -11.18
CA ILE A 76 -35.55 -54.35 -12.31
C ILE A 76 -34.85 -55.72 -12.19
N ARG A 77 -34.41 -56.10 -10.99
CA ARG A 77 -33.84 -57.43 -10.73
C ARG A 77 -34.86 -58.54 -11.03
N GLY A 78 -36.12 -58.34 -10.65
CA GLY A 78 -37.21 -59.28 -10.92
C GLY A 78 -37.52 -59.48 -12.42
N LEU A 79 -37.18 -58.49 -13.26
CA LEU A 79 -37.28 -58.59 -14.72
C LEU A 79 -36.07 -59.28 -15.38
N GLY A 80 -35.05 -59.67 -14.60
CA GLY A 80 -33.89 -60.42 -15.07
C GLY A 80 -32.74 -59.56 -15.61
N PHE A 81 -32.69 -58.26 -15.30
CA PHE A 81 -31.56 -57.40 -15.67
C PHE A 81 -30.45 -57.44 -14.60
N SER A 82 -29.20 -57.68 -15.02
CA SER A 82 -28.03 -57.65 -14.12
C SER A 82 -27.46 -56.25 -13.90
N TYR A 83 -27.48 -55.38 -14.92
CA TYR A 83 -26.99 -53.99 -14.82
C TYR A 83 -28.13 -52.99 -14.95
N VAL A 84 -28.06 -51.90 -14.18
CA VAL A 84 -29.05 -50.81 -14.16
C VAL A 84 -28.39 -49.43 -14.10
N PHE A 85 -28.90 -48.51 -14.92
CA PHE A 85 -28.66 -47.08 -14.78
C PHE A 85 -29.65 -46.44 -13.82
N ILE A 86 -29.19 -45.54 -12.95
CA ILE A 86 -30.03 -44.91 -11.91
C ILE A 86 -29.98 -43.36 -11.93
N PRO A 87 -30.23 -42.71 -13.09
CA PRO A 87 -30.22 -41.24 -13.15
C PRO A 87 -31.41 -40.63 -12.39
N ASP A 88 -31.27 -39.38 -12.01
CA ASP A 88 -32.38 -38.56 -11.51
C ASP A 88 -33.14 -37.91 -12.68
N SER A 89 -34.35 -37.39 -12.43
CA SER A 89 -35.21 -36.82 -13.48
C SER A 89 -34.69 -35.51 -14.09
N ASP A 90 -33.57 -35.00 -13.58
CA ASP A 90 -32.86 -33.80 -14.01
C ASP A 90 -31.39 -34.07 -14.38
N GLU A 91 -31.03 -35.33 -14.69
CA GLU A 91 -29.68 -35.74 -15.07
C GLU A 91 -29.60 -36.32 -16.50
N ILE A 92 -28.87 -35.63 -17.39
CA ILE A 92 -28.74 -35.99 -18.81
C ILE A 92 -27.28 -36.39 -19.12
N PRO A 93 -26.97 -37.65 -19.46
CA PRO A 93 -25.61 -38.06 -19.80
C PRO A 93 -25.22 -37.63 -21.21
N GLU A 94 -23.93 -37.32 -21.43
CA GLU A 94 -23.42 -37.21 -22.78
C GLU A 94 -23.47 -38.57 -23.51
N PRO A 95 -23.78 -38.60 -24.82
CA PRO A 95 -23.83 -39.85 -25.59
C PRO A 95 -22.52 -40.65 -25.51
N GLY A 96 -21.38 -39.96 -25.54
CA GLY A 96 -20.07 -40.59 -25.41
C GLY A 96 -19.80 -41.19 -24.03
N LEU A 97 -20.38 -40.64 -22.96
CA LEU A 97 -20.30 -41.21 -21.61
C LEU A 97 -21.14 -42.49 -21.54
N LEU A 98 -22.38 -42.42 -22.05
CA LEU A 98 -23.32 -43.54 -22.04
C LEU A 98 -22.77 -44.77 -22.75
N GLN A 99 -22.19 -44.59 -23.95
CA GLN A 99 -21.55 -45.67 -24.71
C GLN A 99 -20.42 -46.37 -23.94
N LYS A 100 -19.61 -45.63 -23.19
CA LYS A 100 -18.52 -46.21 -22.39
C LYS A 100 -19.05 -46.99 -21.20
N LEU A 101 -20.10 -46.49 -20.55
CA LEU A 101 -20.76 -47.21 -19.45
C LEU A 101 -21.39 -48.52 -19.93
N HIS A 102 -22.00 -48.52 -21.11
CA HIS A 102 -22.46 -49.72 -21.79
C HIS A 102 -21.31 -50.73 -21.98
N ALA A 103 -20.18 -50.29 -22.54
CA ALA A 103 -19.02 -51.15 -22.76
C ALA A 103 -18.44 -51.73 -21.44
N ILE A 104 -18.45 -50.93 -20.36
CA ILE A 104 -18.02 -51.38 -19.02
C ILE A 104 -18.93 -52.48 -18.48
N ALA A 105 -20.25 -52.32 -18.61
CA ALA A 105 -21.22 -53.34 -18.20
C ALA A 105 -21.09 -54.61 -19.03
N GLU A 106 -20.99 -54.51 -20.35
CA GLU A 106 -20.87 -55.66 -21.26
C GLU A 106 -19.59 -56.46 -21.04
N ALA A 107 -18.48 -55.77 -20.76
CA ALA A 107 -17.20 -56.41 -20.48
C ALA A 107 -17.05 -56.87 -19.01
N GLY A 108 -17.98 -56.52 -18.13
CA GLY A 108 -17.92 -56.85 -16.69
C GLY A 108 -16.71 -56.23 -15.98
N ILE A 109 -16.29 -55.02 -16.40
CA ILE A 109 -15.09 -54.34 -15.86
C ILE A 109 -15.31 -53.84 -14.44
N ALA A 110 -16.52 -53.38 -14.12
CA ALA A 110 -16.89 -52.86 -12.82
C ALA A 110 -18.34 -53.21 -12.49
N ASP A 111 -18.65 -53.26 -11.19
CA ASP A 111 -19.99 -53.47 -10.66
C ASP A 111 -20.66 -52.15 -10.27
N LYS A 112 -19.88 -51.09 -10.03
CA LYS A 112 -20.36 -49.76 -9.68
C LYS A 112 -19.55 -48.73 -10.44
N VAL A 113 -20.20 -47.82 -11.16
CA VAL A 113 -19.50 -46.76 -11.87
C VAL A 113 -20.00 -45.39 -11.44
N ARG A 114 -19.10 -44.61 -10.84
CA ARG A 114 -19.29 -43.20 -10.52
C ARG A 114 -18.79 -42.36 -11.70
N VAL A 115 -19.53 -41.29 -11.99
CA VAL A 115 -19.22 -40.40 -13.12
C VAL A 115 -19.06 -38.96 -12.63
N GLN A 116 -18.34 -38.16 -13.40
CA GLN A 116 -18.21 -36.73 -13.17
C GLN A 116 -19.43 -36.00 -13.73
N MET A 117 -19.87 -34.94 -13.05
CA MET A 117 -21.03 -34.15 -13.47
C MET A 117 -20.73 -32.66 -13.61
N ASN A 118 -21.52 -31.99 -14.45
CA ASN A 118 -21.61 -30.53 -14.54
C ASN A 118 -22.98 -30.10 -14.00
N THR A 119 -22.98 -29.33 -12.92
CA THR A 119 -24.20 -28.74 -12.35
C THR A 119 -24.45 -27.37 -12.93
N TYR A 120 -25.70 -27.09 -13.28
CA TYR A 120 -26.12 -25.84 -13.92
C TYR A 120 -26.95 -24.97 -12.97
N TRP A 121 -26.82 -23.65 -13.13
CA TRP A 121 -27.42 -22.65 -12.24
C TRP A 121 -28.25 -21.63 -13.03
N LYS A 122 -29.53 -21.48 -12.67
CA LYS A 122 -30.58 -20.70 -13.38
C LYS A 122 -30.88 -21.19 -14.80
N THR A 123 -29.87 -21.37 -15.64
CA THR A 123 -29.98 -21.67 -17.07
C THR A 123 -28.97 -22.75 -17.49
N THR A 124 -29.19 -23.36 -18.65
CA THR A 124 -28.27 -24.35 -19.25
C THR A 124 -26.97 -23.76 -19.80
N SER A 125 -26.81 -22.43 -19.76
CA SER A 125 -25.59 -21.73 -20.17
C SER A 125 -24.67 -21.34 -19.02
N HIS A 126 -25.07 -21.61 -17.77
CA HIS A 126 -24.37 -21.20 -16.57
C HIS A 126 -24.07 -22.44 -15.72
N ALA A 127 -22.79 -22.75 -15.54
CA ALA A 127 -22.35 -23.94 -14.83
C ALA A 127 -21.60 -23.59 -13.54
N VAL A 128 -21.79 -24.41 -12.51
CA VAL A 128 -21.10 -24.28 -11.22
C VAL A 128 -19.61 -24.60 -11.38
N ARG A 129 -18.76 -23.76 -10.77
CA ARG A 129 -17.31 -23.84 -10.83
C ARG A 129 -16.65 -23.56 -9.45
N PRO A 130 -15.53 -24.23 -9.11
CA PRO A 130 -15.02 -25.43 -9.79
C PRO A 130 -16.10 -26.52 -9.78
N PRO A 131 -16.01 -27.51 -10.69
CA PRO A 131 -16.95 -28.62 -10.67
C PRO A 131 -17.09 -29.25 -9.30
N GLU A 132 -18.30 -29.69 -8.98
CA GLU A 132 -18.55 -30.42 -7.75
C GLU A 132 -17.64 -31.65 -7.68
N SER A 133 -17.05 -31.89 -6.51
CA SER A 133 -16.27 -33.10 -6.23
C SER A 133 -17.16 -34.33 -6.06
N LEU A 134 -18.48 -34.15 -5.99
CA LEU A 134 -19.45 -35.22 -5.90
C LEU A 134 -19.51 -35.98 -7.23
N ALA A 135 -19.18 -37.26 -7.18
CA ALA A 135 -19.29 -38.17 -8.32
C ALA A 135 -20.50 -39.11 -8.11
N PRO A 136 -21.67 -38.79 -8.69
CA PRO A 136 -22.85 -39.64 -8.55
C PRO A 136 -22.60 -41.04 -9.13
N LEU A 137 -23.13 -42.04 -8.43
CA LEU A 137 -23.17 -43.41 -8.93
C LEU A 137 -24.28 -43.51 -9.99
N LEU A 138 -23.90 -43.81 -11.23
CA LEU A 138 -24.83 -43.84 -12.36
C LEU A 138 -25.15 -45.25 -12.84
N LEU A 139 -24.20 -46.19 -12.75
CA LEU A 139 -24.35 -47.58 -13.22
C LEU A 139 -24.04 -48.57 -12.10
N ILE A 140 -24.89 -49.60 -11.94
CA ILE A 140 -24.74 -50.64 -10.90
C ILE A 140 -25.05 -52.03 -11.44
N ASN A 141 -24.29 -53.04 -10.98
CA ASN A 141 -24.56 -54.46 -11.10
C ASN A 141 -25.40 -54.95 -9.90
N LEU A 142 -26.66 -55.30 -10.17
CA LEU A 142 -27.64 -55.76 -9.19
C LEU A 142 -27.32 -57.12 -8.56
N ASP A 143 -26.46 -57.91 -9.20
CA ASP A 143 -26.06 -59.25 -8.71
C ASP A 143 -24.87 -59.17 -7.75
N ALA A 144 -24.04 -58.12 -7.87
CA ALA A 144 -22.84 -57.93 -7.06
C ALA A 144 -22.98 -56.87 -5.96
N CYS A 145 -24.00 -56.01 -6.03
CA CYS A 145 -24.17 -54.86 -5.13
C CYS A 145 -25.49 -54.88 -4.36
N THR A 146 -25.44 -54.43 -3.10
CA THR A 146 -26.62 -54.29 -2.22
C THR A 146 -26.89 -52.83 -1.89
N HIS A 147 -28.13 -52.38 -2.08
CA HIS A 147 -28.54 -50.99 -1.82
C HIS A 147 -28.58 -50.67 -0.32
N ARG A 148 -27.84 -49.65 0.09
CA ARG A 148 -27.76 -49.21 1.49
C ARG A 148 -28.63 -47.98 1.74
N TYR A 149 -28.33 -46.87 1.07
CA TYR A 149 -28.95 -45.57 1.33
C TYR A 149 -28.88 -44.67 0.09
N ILE A 150 -30.01 -44.19 -0.44
CA ILE A 150 -30.08 -43.33 -1.65
C ILE A 150 -29.23 -43.91 -2.81
N ARG A 151 -28.02 -43.38 -3.06
CA ARG A 151 -27.07 -43.82 -4.09
C ARG A 151 -25.84 -44.55 -3.54
N GLU A 152 -25.89 -45.00 -2.29
CA GLU A 152 -24.83 -45.76 -1.62
C GLU A 152 -25.11 -47.27 -1.65
N PHE A 153 -24.09 -48.03 -2.04
CA PHE A 153 -24.17 -49.48 -2.28
C PHE A 153 -22.95 -50.21 -1.71
N ASP A 154 -23.20 -51.30 -1.00
CA ASP A 154 -22.15 -52.20 -0.49
C ASP A 154 -21.85 -53.30 -1.52
N GLY A 155 -20.60 -53.77 -1.56
CA GLY A 155 -20.13 -54.83 -2.46
C GLY A 155 -19.77 -54.36 -3.88
N GLY A 156 -19.20 -55.28 -4.67
CA GLY A 156 -18.78 -55.05 -6.06
C GLY A 156 -17.49 -54.24 -6.24
N ILE A 157 -16.92 -54.29 -7.45
CA ILE A 157 -15.79 -53.48 -7.91
C ILE A 157 -16.31 -52.09 -8.31
N GLU A 158 -15.74 -51.03 -7.74
CA GLU A 158 -16.10 -49.64 -8.05
C GLU A 158 -15.07 -48.99 -8.97
N LEU A 159 -15.56 -48.26 -9.97
CA LEU A 159 -14.79 -47.47 -10.92
C LEU A 159 -15.27 -46.01 -10.90
N LEU A 160 -14.34 -45.06 -10.87
CA LEU A 160 -14.60 -43.64 -11.08
C LEU A 160 -14.13 -43.26 -12.49
N LEU A 161 -15.05 -42.82 -13.35
CA LEU A 161 -14.71 -42.29 -14.66
C LEU A 161 -14.40 -40.80 -14.59
N GLY A 162 -13.23 -40.42 -15.11
CA GLY A 162 -12.85 -39.02 -15.26
C GLY A 162 -13.65 -38.29 -16.36
N ARG A 163 -13.54 -36.96 -16.38
CA ARG A 163 -14.27 -36.07 -17.32
C ARG A 163 -13.89 -36.29 -18.79
N GLU A 164 -12.69 -36.80 -19.05
CA GLU A 164 -12.21 -37.21 -20.37
C GLU A 164 -13.08 -38.31 -21.01
N HIS A 165 -13.84 -39.02 -20.20
CA HIS A 165 -14.78 -40.04 -20.65
C HIS A 165 -16.21 -39.50 -20.89
N GLY A 166 -16.42 -38.21 -20.67
CA GLY A 166 -17.71 -37.51 -20.79
C GLY A 166 -18.32 -37.21 -19.42
N VAL A 167 -19.34 -36.35 -19.41
CA VAL A 167 -19.97 -35.85 -18.17
C VAL A 167 -21.48 -36.10 -18.10
N LEU A 168 -22.00 -36.09 -16.88
CA LEU A 168 -23.44 -36.05 -16.60
C LEU A 168 -23.88 -34.59 -16.40
N HIS A 169 -24.86 -34.11 -17.14
CA HIS A 169 -25.42 -32.76 -16.97
C HIS A 169 -26.52 -32.78 -15.91
N HIS A 170 -26.32 -32.07 -14.81
CA HIS A 170 -27.21 -32.02 -13.65
C HIS A 170 -27.95 -30.67 -13.59
N LEU A 171 -29.27 -30.70 -13.79
CA LEU A 171 -30.13 -29.53 -14.01
C LEU A 171 -30.96 -29.15 -12.77
N SER A 172 -30.52 -29.57 -11.59
CA SER A 172 -31.28 -29.39 -10.35
C SER A 172 -31.60 -27.93 -10.02
N TYR A 173 -30.73 -26.99 -10.40
CA TYR A 173 -30.91 -25.55 -10.18
C TYR A 173 -31.24 -24.77 -11.48
N VAL A 174 -31.78 -25.43 -12.50
CA VAL A 174 -32.23 -24.79 -13.76
C VAL A 174 -33.75 -24.71 -13.79
N GLY A 175 -34.33 -23.57 -14.17
CA GLY A 175 -35.79 -23.43 -14.26
C GLY A 175 -36.35 -22.12 -13.68
N PRO A 176 -37.69 -21.97 -13.72
CA PRO A 176 -38.38 -20.81 -13.13
C PRO A 176 -38.27 -20.79 -11.60
N ASP A 177 -38.37 -19.60 -10.99
CA ASP A 177 -38.32 -19.41 -9.53
C ASP A 177 -39.24 -20.37 -8.76
N SER A 178 -40.48 -20.52 -9.23
CA SER A 178 -41.49 -21.38 -8.60
C SER A 178 -41.07 -22.85 -8.47
N ARG A 179 -40.27 -23.37 -9.42
CA ARG A 179 -39.72 -24.73 -9.33
C ARG A 179 -38.73 -24.84 -8.18
N ILE A 180 -37.82 -23.87 -8.09
CA ILE A 180 -36.70 -23.90 -7.15
C ILE A 180 -37.17 -23.57 -5.74
N GLU A 181 -38.08 -22.60 -5.59
CA GLU A 181 -38.75 -22.29 -4.32
C GLU A 181 -39.44 -23.53 -3.74
N LYS A 182 -40.23 -24.21 -4.58
CA LYS A 182 -40.88 -25.48 -4.19
C LYS A 182 -39.83 -26.50 -3.76
N LYS A 183 -38.79 -26.71 -4.57
CA LYS A 183 -37.71 -27.67 -4.33
C LYS A 183 -37.00 -27.43 -2.99
N VAL A 184 -36.56 -26.21 -2.70
CA VAL A 184 -35.86 -25.90 -1.43
C VAL A 184 -36.79 -25.98 -0.20
N SER A 185 -38.10 -25.74 -0.38
CA SER A 185 -39.09 -25.84 0.71
C SER A 185 -39.48 -27.29 1.07
N SER A 186 -39.29 -28.24 0.13
CA SER A 186 -39.70 -29.65 0.25
C SER A 186 -38.52 -30.63 0.34
N TRP A 187 -37.30 -30.16 0.58
CA TRP A 187 -36.15 -31.05 0.79
C TRP A 187 -36.10 -31.68 2.18
N SER A 188 -35.49 -32.88 2.24
CA SER A 188 -35.23 -33.60 3.49
C SER A 188 -34.30 -32.83 4.45
N HIS A 189 -33.47 -31.93 3.92
CA HIS A 189 -32.51 -31.10 4.66
C HIS A 189 -32.89 -29.61 4.68
N LYS A 190 -34.16 -29.26 4.51
CA LYS A 190 -34.62 -27.86 4.49
C LYS A 190 -34.23 -27.06 5.75
N ASP A 191 -34.08 -27.74 6.89
CA ASP A 191 -33.70 -27.13 8.16
C ASP A 191 -32.20 -26.74 8.20
N GLU A 192 -31.41 -27.17 7.21
CA GLU A 192 -30.00 -26.81 7.02
C GLU A 192 -29.81 -25.64 6.03
N LEU A 193 -30.91 -25.06 5.53
CA LEU A 193 -30.86 -23.93 4.58
C LEU A 193 -30.17 -22.72 5.24
N VAL A 194 -29.24 -22.12 4.51
CA VAL A 194 -28.60 -20.87 4.94
C VAL A 194 -29.67 -19.77 5.08
N PRO A 195 -29.71 -19.03 6.22
CA PRO A 195 -30.66 -17.94 6.40
C PRO A 195 -30.60 -16.93 5.24
N ASP A 196 -31.77 -16.47 4.79
CA ASP A 196 -31.94 -15.49 3.70
C ASP A 196 -31.30 -15.91 2.36
N TRP A 197 -31.00 -17.19 2.16
CA TRP A 197 -30.39 -17.68 0.92
C TRP A 197 -31.23 -17.35 -0.32
N TRP A 198 -32.56 -17.43 -0.18
CA TRP A 198 -33.48 -17.14 -1.27
C TRP A 198 -33.31 -15.70 -1.79
N GLU A 199 -33.33 -14.72 -0.89
CA GLU A 199 -33.18 -13.31 -1.24
C GLU A 199 -31.74 -12.96 -1.63
N GLN A 200 -30.76 -13.38 -0.82
CA GLN A 200 -29.37 -12.93 -0.96
C GLN A 200 -28.55 -13.68 -2.00
N LYS A 201 -28.95 -14.91 -2.37
CA LYS A 201 -28.24 -15.73 -3.36
C LYS A 201 -29.10 -15.98 -4.57
N TRP A 202 -30.29 -16.55 -4.39
CA TRP A 202 -31.10 -16.96 -5.52
C TRP A 202 -31.64 -15.75 -6.30
N LEU A 203 -32.40 -14.85 -5.67
CA LEU A 203 -32.98 -13.68 -6.34
C LEU A 203 -31.92 -12.62 -6.68
N ALA A 204 -30.97 -12.36 -5.77
CA ALA A 204 -29.92 -11.36 -6.00
C ALA A 204 -29.01 -11.67 -7.20
N TRP A 205 -28.85 -12.96 -7.56
CA TRP A 205 -28.03 -13.37 -8.71
C TRP A 205 -28.51 -12.76 -10.02
N ASP A 206 -29.81 -12.51 -10.17
CA ASP A 206 -30.37 -11.93 -11.40
C ASP A 206 -29.88 -10.48 -11.63
N ASN A 207 -29.44 -9.77 -10.58
CA ASN A 207 -28.82 -8.43 -10.68
C ASN A 207 -27.29 -8.45 -10.59
N ASN A 208 -26.72 -9.54 -10.08
CA ASN A 208 -25.29 -9.72 -9.93
C ASN A 208 -24.91 -11.19 -10.19
N PRO A 209 -24.70 -11.58 -11.46
CA PRO A 209 -24.37 -12.95 -11.81
C PRO A 209 -22.98 -13.40 -11.32
N CYS A 210 -22.18 -12.48 -10.76
CA CYS A 210 -20.85 -12.73 -10.20
C CYS A 210 -20.87 -13.10 -8.70
N LEU A 211 -22.05 -13.32 -8.09
CA LEU A 211 -22.16 -13.76 -6.71
C LEU A 211 -21.47 -15.12 -6.48
N ARG A 212 -20.96 -15.29 -5.26
CA ARG A 212 -20.22 -16.48 -4.81
C ARG A 212 -20.91 -17.22 -3.70
N ASP A 213 -20.44 -18.44 -3.44
CA ASP A 213 -20.90 -19.31 -2.36
C ASP A 213 -22.42 -19.50 -2.42
N LEU A 214 -22.87 -20.08 -3.53
CA LEU A 214 -24.26 -20.10 -3.98
C LEU A 214 -25.05 -21.30 -3.49
N HIS A 215 -24.41 -22.33 -2.93
CA HIS A 215 -25.11 -23.56 -2.57
C HIS A 215 -26.03 -23.31 -1.35
N PRO A 216 -27.27 -23.82 -1.34
CA PRO A 216 -28.27 -23.57 -0.29
C PRO A 216 -27.89 -24.04 1.11
N THR A 217 -27.22 -25.19 1.27
CA THR A 217 -26.81 -25.73 2.59
C THR A 217 -25.29 -25.77 2.81
N HIS A 218 -24.48 -25.78 1.75
CA HIS A 218 -23.02 -25.89 1.80
C HIS A 218 -22.38 -24.81 0.92
N PRO A 219 -22.46 -23.52 1.25
CA PRO A 219 -22.21 -22.41 0.32
C PRO A 219 -20.99 -22.58 -0.61
N ARG A 220 -19.85 -23.00 -0.05
CA ARG A 220 -18.58 -23.22 -0.77
C ARG A 220 -18.62 -24.33 -1.83
N ALA A 221 -19.58 -25.25 -1.77
CA ALA A 221 -19.74 -26.30 -2.77
C ALA A 221 -20.04 -25.70 -4.15
N PHE A 222 -20.79 -24.60 -4.20
CA PHE A 222 -20.99 -23.80 -5.41
C PHE A 222 -20.24 -22.47 -5.26
N ALA A 223 -18.91 -22.53 -5.30
CA ALA A 223 -18.06 -21.36 -5.08
C ALA A 223 -18.41 -20.21 -6.04
N GLN A 224 -18.60 -20.51 -7.33
CA GLN A 224 -19.06 -19.56 -8.34
C GLN A 224 -19.87 -20.25 -9.44
N VAL A 225 -20.40 -19.43 -10.34
CA VAL A 225 -21.07 -19.85 -11.58
C VAL A 225 -20.41 -19.13 -12.74
N GLU A 226 -20.09 -19.88 -13.79
CA GLU A 226 -19.49 -19.37 -15.02
C GLU A 226 -20.46 -19.55 -16.18
N ARG A 227 -20.57 -18.51 -17.02
CA ARG A 227 -21.27 -18.57 -18.30
C ARG A 227 -20.40 -19.32 -19.31
N ILE A 228 -20.78 -20.54 -19.65
CA ILE A 228 -20.02 -21.47 -20.51
C ILE A 228 -20.61 -21.65 -21.92
N GLY A 229 -21.65 -20.87 -22.27
CA GLY A 229 -22.43 -21.09 -23.49
C GLY A 229 -23.34 -22.32 -23.40
N PHE A 230 -24.02 -22.69 -24.49
CA PHE A 230 -24.94 -23.83 -24.50
C PHE A 230 -24.22 -25.12 -24.94
N PRO A 231 -24.13 -26.17 -24.10
CA PRO A 231 -23.72 -27.48 -24.57
C PRO A 231 -24.69 -27.95 -25.65
N GLU A 232 -24.18 -28.50 -26.75
CA GLU A 232 -25.01 -28.92 -27.89
C GLU A 232 -26.12 -29.91 -27.48
N ILE A 233 -25.85 -30.78 -26.52
CA ILE A 233 -26.82 -31.75 -25.98
C ILE A 233 -27.96 -31.08 -25.18
N LEU A 234 -27.75 -29.86 -24.68
CA LEU A 234 -28.71 -29.09 -23.89
C LEU A 234 -29.37 -27.95 -24.70
N LYS A 235 -29.07 -27.79 -26.00
CA LYS A 235 -29.56 -26.66 -26.81
C LYS A 235 -31.09 -26.59 -26.89
N ASP A 236 -31.76 -27.75 -26.89
CA ASP A 236 -33.21 -27.88 -27.00
C ASP A 236 -33.88 -28.03 -25.61
N VAL A 237 -33.11 -27.87 -24.53
CA VAL A 237 -33.63 -27.86 -23.16
C VAL A 237 -33.98 -26.42 -22.81
N ASP A 238 -35.27 -26.10 -22.78
CA ASP A 238 -35.75 -24.77 -22.41
C ASP A 238 -35.61 -24.55 -20.89
N PRO A 239 -34.74 -23.63 -20.44
CA PRO A 239 -34.56 -23.36 -19.02
C PRO A 239 -35.66 -22.45 -18.43
N GLY A 240 -36.56 -21.88 -19.25
CA GLY A 240 -37.64 -21.00 -18.79
C GLY A 240 -37.20 -19.63 -18.24
N ARG A 241 -35.91 -19.28 -18.35
CA ARG A 241 -35.32 -17.99 -17.92
C ARG A 241 -34.56 -17.31 -19.06
N GLN A 242 -34.68 -15.99 -19.16
CA GLN A 242 -33.88 -15.17 -20.07
C GLN A 242 -32.48 -14.95 -19.51
N VAL A 243 -31.47 -14.99 -20.40
CA VAL A 243 -30.07 -14.67 -20.08
C VAL A 243 -29.85 -13.17 -20.34
N ALA A 244 -29.10 -12.50 -19.46
CA ALA A 244 -28.75 -11.10 -19.65
C ALA A 244 -28.03 -10.88 -21.00
N LEU A 245 -28.51 -9.90 -21.76
CA LEU A 245 -27.99 -9.56 -23.08
C LEU A 245 -26.55 -9.04 -22.98
N VAL A 246 -25.72 -9.47 -23.91
CA VAL A 246 -24.37 -8.93 -24.13
C VAL A 246 -24.51 -7.46 -24.54
N PRO A 247 -23.73 -6.52 -23.95
CA PRO A 247 -23.79 -5.12 -24.35
C PRO A 247 -23.40 -4.96 -25.83
N VAL A 248 -24.06 -4.01 -26.49
CA VAL A 248 -23.80 -3.64 -27.89
C VAL A 248 -23.42 -2.17 -27.91
N ALA A 249 -22.49 -1.78 -28.77
CA ALA A 249 -22.11 -0.38 -28.90
C ALA A 249 -23.32 0.51 -29.24
N PRO A 250 -23.51 1.65 -28.55
CA PRO A 250 -24.52 2.64 -28.90
C PRO A 250 -24.30 3.24 -30.30
N ALA A 251 -25.35 3.87 -30.85
CA ALA A 251 -25.32 4.47 -32.19
C ALA A 251 -24.29 5.60 -32.34
N ASP A 252 -24.03 6.36 -31.26
CA ASP A 252 -23.08 7.48 -31.22
C ASP A 252 -21.70 7.04 -30.68
N TRP A 253 -21.19 5.90 -31.17
CA TRP A 253 -19.88 5.37 -30.76
C TRP A 253 -18.73 6.27 -31.22
N PRO A 254 -17.80 6.69 -30.35
CA PRO A 254 -16.66 7.52 -30.74
C PRO A 254 -15.65 6.71 -31.56
N SER A 255 -14.78 7.39 -32.31
CA SER A 255 -13.62 6.73 -32.91
C SER A 255 -12.60 6.32 -31.84
N VAL A 256 -12.24 5.04 -31.78
CA VAL A 256 -11.35 4.48 -30.74
C VAL A 256 -10.06 3.96 -31.36
N SER A 257 -8.91 4.47 -30.92
CA SER A 257 -7.58 3.92 -31.24
C SER A 257 -7.05 3.12 -30.06
N VAL A 258 -6.56 1.90 -30.31
CA VAL A 258 -5.85 1.10 -29.29
C VAL A 258 -4.36 1.22 -29.54
N VAL A 259 -3.60 1.58 -28.50
CA VAL A 259 -2.14 1.67 -28.51
C VAL A 259 -1.57 0.59 -27.60
N ILE A 260 -0.77 -0.31 -28.17
CA ILE A 260 -0.17 -1.47 -27.50
C ILE A 260 1.35 -1.33 -27.48
N PRO A 261 1.97 -0.93 -26.34
CA PRO A 261 3.42 -1.00 -26.20
C PRO A 261 3.86 -2.47 -26.10
N LEU A 262 4.91 -2.83 -26.85
CA LEU A 262 5.40 -4.19 -26.98
C LEU A 262 6.89 -4.29 -26.67
N PHE A 263 7.27 -5.19 -25.76
CA PHE A 263 8.66 -5.55 -25.49
C PHE A 263 8.76 -7.03 -25.10
N GLY A 264 8.83 -7.89 -26.12
CA GLY A 264 8.84 -9.33 -26.01
C GLY A 264 7.48 -9.96 -25.67
N GLY A 265 7.43 -11.30 -25.73
CA GLY A 265 6.26 -12.10 -25.35
C GLY A 265 5.42 -12.56 -26.54
N GLU A 266 5.97 -13.45 -27.36
CA GLU A 266 5.32 -14.03 -28.55
C GLU A 266 3.89 -14.55 -28.28
N GLU A 267 3.71 -15.37 -27.24
CA GLU A 267 2.39 -15.93 -26.89
C GLU A 267 1.44 -14.86 -26.34
N ASP A 268 1.96 -13.89 -25.58
CA ASP A 268 1.14 -12.88 -24.92
C ASP A 268 0.57 -11.89 -25.95
N ILE A 269 1.40 -11.38 -26.89
CA ILE A 269 0.92 -10.48 -27.95
C ILE A 269 -0.04 -11.19 -28.91
N ALA A 270 0.20 -12.47 -29.19
CA ALA A 270 -0.72 -13.27 -30.01
C ALA A 270 -2.10 -13.35 -29.35
N ALA A 271 -2.16 -13.70 -28.06
CA ALA A 271 -3.43 -13.76 -27.32
C ALA A 271 -4.12 -12.38 -27.22
N CYS A 272 -3.35 -11.31 -27.06
CA CYS A 272 -3.89 -9.94 -27.01
C CYS A 272 -4.53 -9.56 -28.34
N LEU A 273 -3.82 -9.73 -29.47
CA LEU A 273 -4.33 -9.39 -30.80
C LEU A 273 -5.49 -10.31 -31.22
N GLU A 274 -5.42 -11.61 -30.92
CA GLU A 274 -6.51 -12.56 -31.14
C GLU A 274 -7.79 -12.12 -30.40
N SER A 275 -7.67 -11.60 -29.17
CA SER A 275 -8.82 -11.10 -28.41
C SER A 275 -9.48 -9.84 -28.99
N LEU A 276 -8.75 -9.10 -29.84
CA LEU A 276 -9.25 -7.92 -30.54
C LEU A 276 -9.76 -8.25 -31.96
N GLU A 277 -9.62 -9.49 -32.43
CA GLU A 277 -10.16 -9.89 -33.73
C GLU A 277 -11.68 -9.74 -33.76
N GLY A 278 -12.20 -9.22 -34.88
CA GLY A 278 -13.64 -8.97 -35.04
C GLY A 278 -14.17 -7.71 -34.36
N PHE A 279 -13.30 -6.85 -33.81
CA PHE A 279 -13.69 -5.55 -33.22
C PHE A 279 -13.68 -4.40 -34.24
N GLY A 280 -13.68 -4.66 -35.54
CA GLY A 280 -13.67 -3.62 -36.58
C GLY A 280 -14.90 -2.69 -36.57
N ASP A 281 -15.94 -3.04 -35.82
CA ASP A 281 -17.10 -2.19 -35.55
C ASP A 281 -16.96 -1.32 -34.28
N LEU A 282 -15.96 -1.59 -33.43
CA LEU A 282 -15.66 -0.84 -32.21
C LEU A 282 -14.37 -0.01 -32.31
N LEU A 283 -13.38 -0.51 -33.06
CA LEU A 283 -12.05 0.06 -33.15
C LEU A 283 -11.86 0.75 -34.50
N TYR A 284 -11.39 2.00 -34.45
CA TYR A 284 -10.96 2.73 -35.63
C TYR A 284 -9.60 2.22 -36.12
N GLU A 285 -8.68 1.93 -35.20
CA GLU A 285 -7.36 1.35 -35.50
C GLU A 285 -6.73 0.68 -34.27
N THR A 286 -5.83 -0.26 -34.53
CA THR A 286 -4.95 -0.88 -33.52
C THR A 286 -3.50 -0.61 -33.90
N ILE A 287 -2.74 -0.01 -32.98
CA ILE A 287 -1.35 0.39 -33.17
C ILE A 287 -0.49 -0.37 -32.16
N VAL A 288 0.43 -1.20 -32.65
CA VAL A 288 1.43 -1.87 -31.83
C VAL A 288 2.75 -1.12 -31.97
N VAL A 289 3.35 -0.73 -30.84
CA VAL A 289 4.66 -0.06 -30.81
C VAL A 289 5.68 -1.01 -30.21
N ASP A 290 6.46 -1.63 -31.08
CA ASP A 290 7.59 -2.48 -30.69
C ASP A 290 8.76 -1.64 -30.18
N ASP A 291 9.02 -1.75 -28.89
CA ASP A 291 10.09 -1.05 -28.17
C ASP A 291 11.38 -1.86 -28.13
N LEU A 292 11.76 -2.40 -29.30
CA LEU A 292 12.92 -3.27 -29.53
C LEU A 292 12.79 -4.64 -28.85
N SER A 293 11.72 -5.40 -29.16
CA SER A 293 11.51 -6.74 -28.62
C SER A 293 12.72 -7.66 -28.84
N PRO A 294 13.12 -8.46 -27.83
CA PRO A 294 14.26 -9.37 -27.93
C PRO A 294 13.93 -10.71 -28.63
N ASP A 295 12.66 -10.98 -28.93
CA ASP A 295 12.13 -12.20 -29.54
C ASP A 295 11.31 -11.88 -30.82
N GLY A 296 10.58 -12.87 -31.36
CA GLY A 296 9.77 -12.72 -32.58
C GLY A 296 8.43 -12.01 -32.38
N ALA A 297 8.16 -11.39 -31.23
CA ALA A 297 6.85 -10.80 -30.93
C ALA A 297 6.43 -9.70 -31.94
N ALA A 298 7.39 -8.90 -32.42
CA ALA A 298 7.13 -7.88 -33.44
C ALA A 298 6.71 -8.49 -34.78
N ASP A 299 7.36 -9.60 -35.18
CA ASP A 299 7.03 -10.32 -36.42
C ASP A 299 5.63 -10.95 -36.33
N ILE A 300 5.25 -11.44 -35.15
CA ILE A 300 3.89 -11.94 -34.89
C ILE A 300 2.85 -10.83 -35.03
N ALA A 301 3.11 -9.66 -34.45
CA ALA A 301 2.19 -8.52 -34.57
C ALA A 301 2.01 -8.07 -36.03
N GLU A 302 3.08 -8.10 -36.84
CA GLU A 302 3.04 -7.74 -38.27
C GLU A 302 2.25 -8.74 -39.13
N ALA A 303 2.00 -9.95 -38.64
CA ALA A 303 1.19 -10.94 -39.34
C ALA A 303 -0.32 -10.61 -39.33
N TYR A 304 -0.77 -9.76 -38.41
CA TYR A 304 -2.18 -9.35 -38.30
C TYR A 304 -2.51 -8.23 -39.31
N ARG A 305 -3.54 -8.44 -40.12
CA ARG A 305 -3.86 -7.56 -41.26
C ARG A 305 -4.29 -6.14 -40.86
N ASP A 306 -5.02 -6.02 -39.76
CA ASP A 306 -5.67 -4.77 -39.35
C ASP A 306 -4.91 -4.09 -38.19
N VAL A 307 -3.61 -4.37 -38.07
CA VAL A 307 -2.72 -3.84 -37.03
C VAL A 307 -1.59 -3.02 -37.67
N LYS A 308 -1.41 -1.78 -37.19
CA LYS A 308 -0.28 -0.93 -37.57
C LYS A 308 0.87 -1.16 -36.59
N VAL A 309 1.98 -1.74 -37.06
CA VAL A 309 3.18 -1.96 -36.23
C VAL A 309 4.20 -0.85 -36.46
N ILE A 310 4.73 -0.28 -35.38
CA ILE A 310 5.80 0.72 -35.38
C ILE A 310 6.99 0.13 -34.61
N ARG A 311 8.14 -0.03 -35.26
CA ARG A 311 9.37 -0.51 -34.60
C ARG A 311 10.29 0.65 -34.22
N ARG A 312 10.64 0.73 -32.94
CA ARG A 312 11.57 1.74 -32.41
C ARG A 312 13.02 1.30 -32.58
N ALA A 313 13.90 2.25 -32.84
CA ALA A 313 15.34 1.99 -33.01
C ALA A 313 16.07 1.73 -31.68
N GLU A 314 15.48 2.16 -30.57
CA GLU A 314 16.00 2.00 -29.22
C GLU A 314 14.85 1.64 -28.28
N ASN A 315 15.13 0.82 -27.27
CA ASN A 315 14.19 0.59 -26.17
C ASN A 315 14.15 1.87 -25.33
N GLY A 316 13.01 2.56 -25.31
CA GLY A 316 12.79 3.76 -24.51
C GLY A 316 11.94 3.55 -23.26
N GLY A 317 11.41 2.34 -23.05
CA GLY A 317 10.49 2.03 -21.95
C GLY A 317 9.01 2.24 -22.31
N PHE A 318 8.14 1.80 -21.40
CA PHE A 318 6.69 1.82 -21.55
C PHE A 318 6.13 3.19 -21.96
N ALA A 319 6.51 4.26 -21.24
CA ALA A 319 6.04 5.62 -21.51
C ALA A 319 6.38 6.09 -22.93
N ALA A 320 7.60 5.82 -23.38
CA ALA A 320 8.05 6.25 -24.70
C ALA A 320 7.37 5.48 -25.84
N ALA A 321 7.10 4.18 -25.64
CA ALA A 321 6.32 3.39 -26.59
C ALA A 321 4.86 3.85 -26.67
N CYS A 322 4.22 4.12 -25.52
CA CYS A 322 2.87 4.68 -25.48
C CYS A 322 2.78 6.03 -26.18
N ASN A 323 3.74 6.92 -25.97
CA ASN A 323 3.74 8.25 -26.57
C ASN A 323 3.97 8.21 -28.09
N GLU A 324 4.83 7.32 -28.59
CA GLU A 324 5.00 7.10 -30.03
C GLU A 324 3.69 6.59 -30.67
N GLY A 325 2.99 5.70 -29.96
CA GLY A 325 1.68 5.22 -30.38
C GLY A 325 0.61 6.32 -30.38
N LEU A 326 0.57 7.14 -29.33
CA LEU A 326 -0.32 8.31 -29.22
C LEU A 326 -0.10 9.29 -30.39
N ALA A 327 1.15 9.61 -30.72
CA ALA A 327 1.50 10.49 -31.83
C ALA A 327 1.01 9.96 -33.20
N ASN A 328 0.78 8.65 -33.29
CA ASN A 328 0.32 7.95 -34.48
C ASN A 328 -1.17 7.58 -34.45
N ALA A 329 -1.86 7.83 -33.34
CA ALA A 329 -3.29 7.57 -33.15
C ALA A 329 -4.15 8.72 -33.71
N SER A 330 -5.34 8.37 -34.19
CA SER A 330 -6.28 9.27 -34.86
C SER A 330 -7.66 9.31 -34.22
N GLY A 331 -8.00 8.33 -33.37
CA GLY A 331 -9.29 8.24 -32.68
C GLY A 331 -9.48 9.36 -31.64
N GLU A 332 -10.74 9.71 -31.40
CA GLU A 332 -11.16 10.64 -30.34
C GLU A 332 -10.85 10.09 -28.95
N VAL A 333 -10.97 8.76 -28.77
CA VAL A 333 -10.59 8.03 -27.57
C VAL A 333 -9.35 7.20 -27.87
N VAL A 334 -8.34 7.31 -27.00
CA VAL A 334 -7.15 6.46 -27.04
C VAL A 334 -7.20 5.50 -25.87
N ILE A 335 -7.00 4.22 -26.15
CA ILE A 335 -6.86 3.17 -25.14
C ILE A 335 -5.41 2.70 -25.15
N PHE A 336 -4.68 2.98 -24.08
CA PHE A 336 -3.40 2.34 -23.83
C PHE A 336 -3.63 0.95 -23.27
N LEU A 337 -3.06 -0.08 -23.88
CA LEU A 337 -3.34 -1.48 -23.55
C LEU A 337 -2.05 -2.30 -23.55
N ASN A 338 -1.71 -2.93 -22.44
CA ASN A 338 -0.55 -3.80 -22.37
C ASN A 338 -0.66 -5.01 -23.32
N SER A 339 0.48 -5.45 -23.86
CA SER A 339 0.58 -6.60 -24.75
C SER A 339 0.25 -7.95 -24.09
N ASP A 340 0.20 -8.04 -22.76
CA ASP A 340 -0.11 -9.25 -21.99
C ASP A 340 -1.52 -9.23 -21.37
N THR A 341 -2.47 -8.71 -22.14
CA THR A 341 -3.89 -8.64 -21.79
C THR A 341 -4.74 -9.43 -22.78
N VAL A 342 -5.93 -9.85 -22.33
CA VAL A 342 -7.00 -10.40 -23.16
C VAL A 342 -8.22 -9.50 -22.93
N VAL A 343 -8.78 -8.96 -24.01
CA VAL A 343 -9.83 -7.93 -23.95
C VAL A 343 -11.18 -8.50 -24.39
N PRO A 344 -12.08 -8.81 -23.45
CA PRO A 344 -13.45 -9.18 -23.78
C PRO A 344 -14.18 -8.03 -24.45
N ARG A 345 -15.02 -8.37 -25.43
CA ARG A 345 -15.80 -7.38 -26.17
C ARG A 345 -16.69 -6.54 -25.26
N ALA A 346 -17.37 -7.16 -24.30
CA ALA A 346 -18.20 -6.47 -23.32
C ALA A 346 -17.37 -5.55 -22.39
N GLY A 347 -16.13 -5.96 -22.09
CA GLY A 347 -15.18 -5.14 -21.33
C GLY A 347 -14.85 -3.85 -22.07
N LEU A 348 -14.44 -3.94 -23.34
CA LEU A 348 -14.14 -2.78 -24.17
C LEU A 348 -15.36 -1.85 -24.29
N ILE A 349 -16.55 -2.43 -24.53
CA ILE A 349 -17.78 -1.64 -24.68
C ILE A 349 -18.04 -0.82 -23.41
N ARG A 350 -18.04 -1.47 -22.24
CA ARG A 350 -18.27 -0.81 -20.95
C ARG A 350 -17.21 0.23 -20.60
N LEU A 351 -15.96 0.01 -21.00
CA LEU A 351 -14.88 0.96 -20.73
C LEU A 351 -15.11 2.29 -21.45
N VAL A 352 -15.39 2.23 -22.76
CA VAL A 352 -15.63 3.44 -23.57
C VAL A 352 -16.96 4.09 -23.18
N GLU A 353 -18.02 3.31 -22.93
CA GLU A 353 -19.29 3.84 -22.40
C GLU A 353 -19.10 4.58 -21.09
N CYS A 354 -18.24 4.10 -20.18
CA CYS A 354 -17.94 4.78 -18.93
C CYS A 354 -17.30 6.15 -19.18
N LEU A 355 -16.31 6.24 -20.08
CA LEU A 355 -15.68 7.51 -20.42
C LEU A 355 -16.68 8.50 -21.05
N VAL A 356 -17.54 8.03 -21.95
CA VAL A 356 -18.51 8.87 -22.66
C VAL A 356 -19.63 9.37 -21.74
N ASN A 357 -20.11 8.52 -20.82
CA ASN A 357 -21.21 8.87 -19.91
C ASN A 357 -20.77 9.76 -18.73
N HIS A 358 -19.47 9.89 -18.48
CA HIS A 358 -18.88 10.68 -17.40
C HIS A 358 -18.01 11.82 -17.95
N PRO A 359 -18.59 12.95 -18.40
CA PRO A 359 -17.84 14.06 -18.99
C PRO A 359 -16.84 14.73 -18.02
N GLU A 360 -17.00 14.53 -16.71
CA GLU A 360 -16.05 14.94 -15.67
C GLU A 360 -14.79 14.05 -15.61
N ALA A 361 -14.86 12.83 -16.13
CA ALA A 361 -13.74 11.90 -16.15
C ALA A 361 -12.74 12.28 -17.24
N GLY A 362 -11.47 12.40 -16.85
CA GLY A 362 -10.36 12.58 -17.78
C GLY A 362 -9.92 11.24 -18.36
N ALA A 363 -9.90 10.19 -17.54
CA ALA A 363 -9.56 8.83 -17.95
C ALA A 363 -10.33 7.80 -17.12
N VAL A 364 -10.50 6.62 -17.72
CA VAL A 364 -11.17 5.48 -17.09
C VAL A 364 -10.35 4.20 -17.29
N GLY A 365 -10.36 3.31 -16.30
CA GLY A 365 -9.69 2.01 -16.38
C GLY A 365 -10.64 0.87 -16.00
N PRO A 366 -10.48 -0.34 -16.58
CA PRO A 366 -11.30 -1.49 -16.25
C PRO A 366 -10.84 -2.14 -14.94
N VAL A 367 -11.65 -3.04 -14.39
CA VAL A 367 -11.17 -3.99 -13.38
C VAL A 367 -10.44 -5.17 -14.04
N SER A 368 -9.54 -5.81 -13.29
CA SER A 368 -8.71 -6.92 -13.78
C SER A 368 -8.43 -7.95 -12.67
N ASN A 369 -8.03 -9.16 -13.07
CA ASN A 369 -7.72 -10.29 -12.18
C ASN A 369 -6.39 -10.11 -11.44
N ASN A 370 -5.39 -9.52 -12.08
CA ASN A 370 -4.03 -9.52 -11.55
C ASN A 370 -3.30 -8.19 -11.79
N ILE A 371 -3.72 -7.15 -11.06
CA ILE A 371 -3.11 -5.82 -11.13
C ILE A 371 -2.89 -5.20 -9.73
N ALA A 372 -2.03 -4.20 -9.65
CA ALA A 372 -1.84 -3.37 -8.45
C ALA A 372 -3.04 -2.43 -8.19
N TYR A 373 -3.09 -1.80 -7.02
CA TYR A 373 -4.08 -0.77 -6.68
C TYR A 373 -5.56 -1.14 -6.92
N PHE A 374 -6.41 -0.17 -7.20
CA PHE A 374 -7.85 -0.28 -6.95
C PHE A 374 -8.64 -0.98 -8.07
N GLN A 375 -7.95 -1.46 -9.12
CA GLN A 375 -8.55 -2.17 -10.26
C GLN A 375 -8.57 -3.69 -10.10
N LYS A 376 -7.94 -4.25 -9.05
CA LYS A 376 -7.93 -5.71 -8.84
C LYS A 376 -9.27 -6.20 -8.30
N ILE A 377 -9.85 -7.19 -8.98
CA ILE A 377 -10.96 -7.99 -8.49
C ILE A 377 -10.56 -9.46 -8.43
N ASP A 378 -11.28 -10.21 -7.61
CA ASP A 378 -11.19 -11.67 -7.63
C ASP A 378 -12.06 -12.19 -8.79
N ALA A 379 -11.41 -12.42 -9.94
CA ALA A 379 -12.07 -12.85 -11.17
C ALA A 379 -12.17 -14.38 -11.23
N PRO A 380 -13.38 -14.96 -11.22
CA PRO A 380 -13.65 -16.40 -11.23
C PRO A 380 -13.46 -17.03 -12.62
N VAL A 381 -12.31 -16.82 -13.26
CA VAL A 381 -12.02 -17.32 -14.61
C VAL A 381 -11.26 -18.63 -14.49
N SER A 382 -11.83 -19.75 -14.97
CA SER A 382 -11.17 -21.07 -14.92
C SER A 382 -10.12 -21.27 -16.02
N ASP A 383 -10.33 -20.63 -17.16
CA ASP A 383 -9.51 -20.72 -18.37
C ASP A 383 -9.78 -19.54 -19.32
N LEU A 384 -8.98 -19.40 -20.38
CA LEU A 384 -9.11 -18.29 -21.33
C LEU A 384 -10.48 -18.25 -22.04
N GLN A 385 -11.17 -19.38 -22.20
CA GLN A 385 -12.47 -19.45 -22.88
C GLN A 385 -13.59 -18.92 -21.99
N SER A 386 -13.42 -18.99 -20.67
CA SER A 386 -14.40 -18.48 -19.68
C SER A 386 -14.38 -16.96 -19.51
N ILE A 387 -13.36 -16.26 -20.03
CA ILE A 387 -13.16 -14.82 -19.84
C ILE A 387 -14.35 -14.02 -20.39
N ASP A 388 -14.77 -14.28 -21.62
CA ASP A 388 -15.91 -13.58 -22.24
C ASP A 388 -17.21 -13.82 -21.47
N GLY A 389 -17.42 -15.04 -20.99
CA GLY A 389 -18.57 -15.40 -20.18
C GLY A 389 -18.66 -14.54 -18.92
N PHE A 390 -17.57 -14.47 -18.16
CA PHE A 390 -17.47 -13.64 -16.97
C PHE A 390 -17.62 -12.15 -17.27
N ALA A 391 -16.97 -11.64 -18.31
CA ALA A 391 -17.05 -10.23 -18.68
C ALA A 391 -18.46 -9.80 -19.09
N ASN A 392 -19.20 -10.67 -19.80
CA ASN A 392 -20.60 -10.44 -20.15
C ASN A 392 -21.50 -10.34 -18.91
N ASP A 393 -21.29 -11.25 -17.95
CA ASP A 393 -22.02 -11.25 -16.68
C ASP A 393 -21.70 -10.02 -15.84
N LEU A 394 -20.42 -9.65 -15.73
CA LEU A 394 -19.99 -8.44 -15.02
C LEU A 394 -20.56 -7.16 -15.65
N ALA A 395 -20.58 -7.10 -16.98
CA ALA A 395 -21.12 -5.98 -17.73
C ALA A 395 -22.63 -5.80 -17.55
N ALA A 396 -23.36 -6.85 -17.17
CA ALA A 396 -24.79 -6.80 -16.89
C ALA A 396 -25.13 -6.34 -15.46
N THR A 397 -24.14 -6.25 -14.57
CA THR A 397 -24.37 -5.86 -13.17
C THR A 397 -24.79 -4.39 -13.03
N ALA A 398 -25.49 -4.09 -11.93
CA ALA A 398 -25.86 -2.72 -11.55
C ALA A 398 -24.81 -2.04 -10.63
N ILE A 399 -23.55 -2.48 -10.69
CA ILE A 399 -22.47 -1.95 -9.83
C ILE A 399 -22.06 -0.56 -10.34
N PRO A 400 -22.06 0.49 -9.49
CA PRO A 400 -21.66 1.82 -9.91
C PRO A 400 -20.15 1.91 -10.17
N ASP A 401 -19.77 2.78 -11.09
CA ASP A 401 -18.38 3.12 -11.37
C ASP A 401 -17.77 3.91 -10.19
N MET A 402 -16.46 3.80 -9.99
CA MET A 402 -15.81 4.22 -8.74
C MET A 402 -14.72 5.27 -8.99
N PRO A 403 -14.83 6.48 -8.40
CA PRO A 403 -13.74 7.44 -8.40
C PRO A 403 -12.48 6.89 -7.72
N THR A 404 -11.31 7.21 -8.28
CA THR A 404 -10.01 6.73 -7.79
C THR A 404 -8.96 7.83 -7.83
N SER A 405 -7.92 7.71 -7.00
CA SER A 405 -6.71 8.55 -7.08
C SER A 405 -5.73 8.12 -8.17
N MET A 406 -5.88 6.91 -8.70
CA MET A 406 -4.88 6.29 -9.58
C MET A 406 -5.52 5.23 -10.51
N LEU A 407 -5.10 5.23 -11.76
CA LEU A 407 -5.33 4.18 -12.74
C LEU A 407 -3.99 3.58 -13.17
N VAL A 408 -3.92 2.26 -13.20
CA VAL A 408 -2.73 1.52 -13.62
C VAL A 408 -2.69 1.48 -15.14
N GLY A 409 -1.52 1.76 -15.71
CA GLY A 409 -1.31 1.90 -17.15
C GLY A 409 -1.56 0.66 -18.02
N PHE A 410 -1.93 -0.49 -17.45
CA PHE A 410 -2.16 -1.73 -18.21
C PHE A 410 -3.33 -1.65 -19.19
N CYS A 411 -4.35 -0.86 -18.84
CA CYS A 411 -5.51 -0.58 -19.68
C CYS A 411 -6.16 0.72 -19.22
N VAL A 412 -6.03 1.79 -20.02
CA VAL A 412 -6.59 3.11 -19.70
C VAL A 412 -7.19 3.72 -20.96
N ALA A 413 -8.47 4.06 -20.91
CA ALA A 413 -9.14 4.86 -21.94
C ALA A 413 -9.14 6.34 -21.54
N VAL A 414 -8.71 7.20 -22.45
CA VAL A 414 -8.56 8.64 -22.23
C VAL A 414 -8.99 9.41 -23.48
N TRP A 415 -9.54 10.61 -23.29
CA TRP A 415 -9.78 11.52 -24.41
C TRP A 415 -8.46 11.98 -25.02
N ARG A 416 -8.32 11.84 -26.34
CA ARG A 416 -7.08 12.20 -27.04
C ARG A 416 -6.65 13.64 -26.76
N ASP A 417 -7.57 14.60 -26.91
CA ASP A 417 -7.28 16.03 -26.71
C ASP A 417 -6.71 16.32 -25.31
N LEU A 418 -7.15 15.57 -24.28
CA LEU A 418 -6.65 15.73 -22.92
C LEU A 418 -5.23 15.17 -22.79
N VAL A 419 -4.98 13.95 -23.27
CA VAL A 419 -3.65 13.33 -23.14
C VAL A 419 -2.61 14.05 -24.02
N ASP A 420 -3.01 14.56 -25.19
CA ASP A 420 -2.18 15.43 -26.04
C ASP A 420 -1.85 16.75 -25.32
N HIS A 421 -2.84 17.39 -24.68
CA HIS A 421 -2.63 18.60 -23.88
C HIS A 421 -1.64 18.38 -22.72
N LEU A 422 -1.72 17.22 -22.07
CA LEU A 422 -0.87 16.85 -20.95
C LEU A 422 0.53 16.35 -21.37
N GLY A 423 0.76 16.10 -22.67
CA GLY A 423 2.02 15.61 -23.21
C GLY A 423 2.26 14.10 -23.03
N GLY A 424 1.20 13.30 -22.86
CA GLY A 424 1.32 11.84 -22.73
C GLY A 424 1.91 11.36 -21.40
N PHE A 425 2.50 10.17 -21.40
CA PHE A 425 3.21 9.59 -20.25
C PHE A 425 4.59 10.24 -20.07
N SER A 426 5.01 10.48 -18.83
CA SER A 426 6.33 11.06 -18.56
C SER A 426 7.44 10.04 -18.80
N THR A 427 8.39 10.36 -19.67
CA THR A 427 9.58 9.54 -19.93
C THR A 427 10.68 9.70 -18.87
N ALA A 428 10.46 10.56 -17.86
CA ALA A 428 11.42 10.80 -16.78
C ALA A 428 11.64 9.57 -15.88
N PHE A 429 10.71 8.62 -15.88
CA PHE A 429 10.76 7.38 -15.11
C PHE A 429 11.54 6.24 -15.81
N GLY A 430 12.20 6.54 -16.93
CA GLY A 430 13.05 5.59 -17.63
C GLY A 430 12.27 4.43 -18.23
N LYS A 431 12.57 3.20 -17.79
CA LYS A 431 12.03 1.98 -18.41
C LYS A 431 10.59 1.65 -18.04
N GLY A 432 10.04 2.29 -17.02
CA GLY A 432 8.67 2.11 -16.52
C GLY A 432 8.60 2.24 -15.00
N MET A 433 7.40 2.01 -14.44
CA MET A 433 7.02 2.29 -13.05
C MET A 433 6.91 3.78 -12.70
N TYR A 434 5.73 4.19 -12.21
CA TYR A 434 5.32 5.55 -11.81
C TYR A 434 4.93 6.52 -12.93
N GLU A 435 5.06 6.17 -14.20
CA GLU A 435 4.51 6.97 -15.30
C GLU A 435 2.98 7.06 -15.29
N ASP A 436 2.32 6.01 -14.80
CA ASP A 436 0.87 5.93 -14.63
C ASP A 436 0.40 6.69 -13.38
N ASN A 437 1.15 6.64 -12.28
CA ASN A 437 0.97 7.53 -11.13
C ASN A 437 1.07 9.00 -11.57
N ASP A 438 2.08 9.34 -12.36
CA ASP A 438 2.31 10.70 -12.86
C ASP A 438 1.22 11.19 -13.81
N LEU A 439 0.83 10.38 -14.80
CA LEU A 439 -0.29 10.74 -15.67
C LEU A 439 -1.60 10.86 -14.89
N SER A 440 -1.87 9.94 -13.96
CA SER A 440 -3.03 9.99 -13.06
C SER A 440 -3.04 11.28 -12.22
N TYR A 441 -1.88 11.72 -11.72
CA TYR A 441 -1.77 12.97 -10.97
C TYR A 441 -2.04 14.18 -11.85
N ARG A 442 -1.40 14.25 -13.03
CA ARG A 442 -1.55 15.38 -13.96
C ARG A 442 -2.98 15.54 -14.47
N ILE A 443 -3.68 14.44 -14.77
CA ILE A 443 -5.11 14.48 -15.14
C ILE A 443 -5.95 15.11 -14.01
N GLN A 444 -5.73 14.70 -12.76
CA GLN A 444 -6.49 15.23 -11.63
C GLN A 444 -6.09 16.66 -11.26
N ARG A 445 -4.82 17.03 -11.48
CA ARG A 445 -4.33 18.40 -11.28
C ARG A 445 -4.99 19.40 -12.25
N GLU A 446 -5.41 18.96 -13.44
CA GLU A 446 -6.26 19.71 -14.39
C GLU A 446 -7.75 19.75 -13.98
N GLY A 447 -8.12 19.20 -12.83
CA GLY A 447 -9.49 19.20 -12.32
C GLY A 447 -10.40 18.11 -12.91
N ARG A 448 -9.84 17.12 -13.60
CA ARG A 448 -10.58 15.96 -14.14
C ARG A 448 -10.59 14.78 -13.16
N GLN A 449 -11.60 13.94 -13.22
CA GLN A 449 -11.67 12.74 -12.37
C GLN A 449 -11.04 11.52 -13.06
N LEU A 450 -10.66 10.53 -12.26
CA LEU A 450 -10.34 9.19 -12.72
C LEU A 450 -11.42 8.24 -12.22
N LEU A 451 -11.89 7.33 -13.09
CA LEU A 451 -12.89 6.33 -12.72
C LEU A 451 -12.38 4.91 -12.99
N VAL A 452 -12.59 4.02 -12.03
CA VAL A 452 -12.55 2.58 -12.26
C VAL A 452 -13.93 2.15 -12.75
N CYS A 453 -14.01 1.68 -14.00
CA CYS A 453 -15.21 1.13 -14.59
C CYS A 453 -15.43 -0.30 -14.05
N ARG A 454 -16.25 -0.44 -13.01
CA ARG A 454 -16.43 -1.71 -12.28
C ARG A 454 -17.21 -2.76 -13.07
N ARG A 455 -17.82 -2.35 -14.17
CA ARG A 455 -18.55 -3.20 -15.13
C ARG A 455 -17.73 -3.56 -16.36
N SER A 456 -16.49 -3.08 -16.47
CA SER A 456 -15.56 -3.42 -17.55
C SER A 456 -14.47 -4.33 -17.02
N PHE A 457 -14.27 -5.49 -17.64
CA PHE A 457 -13.22 -6.44 -17.29
C PHE A 457 -12.21 -6.58 -18.43
N VAL A 458 -10.93 -6.53 -18.09
CA VAL A 458 -9.81 -6.89 -18.97
C VAL A 458 -8.93 -7.88 -18.22
N PHE A 459 -8.68 -9.04 -18.81
CA PHE A 459 -7.88 -10.08 -18.19
C PHE A 459 -6.40 -9.83 -18.44
N HIS A 460 -5.57 -10.05 -17.41
CA HIS A 460 -4.13 -9.84 -17.46
C HIS A 460 -3.41 -11.17 -17.22
N LEU A 461 -2.54 -11.55 -18.16
CA LEU A 461 -1.82 -12.83 -18.19
C LEU A 461 -0.69 -12.93 -17.14
N GLY A 462 -0.39 -11.85 -16.43
CA GLY A 462 0.34 -11.87 -15.15
C GLY A 462 1.70 -11.16 -15.11
N SER A 463 1.74 -9.85 -15.34
CA SER A 463 2.94 -8.99 -15.15
C SER A 463 4.22 -9.47 -15.87
N LYS A 464 4.11 -10.34 -16.88
CA LYS A 464 5.27 -11.01 -17.52
C LYS A 464 6.20 -10.03 -18.22
N SER A 465 5.65 -8.90 -18.69
CA SER A 465 6.42 -7.80 -19.29
C SER A 465 7.40 -7.15 -18.29
N LEU A 466 7.08 -7.17 -16.98
CA LEU A 466 7.94 -6.65 -15.93
C LEU A 466 9.10 -7.61 -15.61
N ASP A 467 8.87 -8.92 -15.67
CA ASP A 467 9.91 -9.95 -15.49
C ASP A 467 10.97 -9.91 -16.59
N ARG A 468 10.67 -9.29 -17.73
CA ARG A 468 11.57 -9.12 -18.89
C ARG A 468 12.46 -7.87 -18.79
N LEU A 469 12.26 -7.02 -17.78
CA LEU A 469 13.09 -5.83 -17.62
C LEU A 469 14.53 -6.20 -17.23
N PRO A 470 15.55 -5.55 -17.83
CA PRO A 470 16.96 -5.81 -17.48
C PRO A 470 17.32 -5.48 -16.03
N GLN A 471 16.58 -4.54 -15.44
CA GLN A 471 16.73 -4.12 -14.05
C GLN A 471 15.65 -4.79 -13.19
N ASN A 472 16.00 -5.11 -11.94
CA ASN A 472 15.06 -5.64 -10.97
C ASN A 472 13.87 -4.66 -10.78
N PRO A 473 12.62 -5.08 -11.06
CA PRO A 473 11.45 -4.21 -10.97
C PRO A 473 11.26 -3.54 -9.60
N ALA A 474 11.63 -4.21 -8.51
CA ALA A 474 11.52 -3.66 -7.15
C ALA A 474 12.54 -2.54 -6.88
N VAL A 475 13.72 -2.60 -7.52
CA VAL A 475 14.72 -1.53 -7.44
C VAL A 475 14.25 -0.32 -8.23
N LEU A 476 13.78 -0.54 -9.46
CA LEU A 476 13.24 0.52 -10.32
C LEU A 476 12.04 1.21 -9.66
N MET A 477 11.13 0.44 -9.07
CA MET A 477 9.97 0.97 -8.36
C MET A 477 10.35 1.82 -7.15
N ARG A 478 11.32 1.40 -6.32
CA ARG A 478 11.81 2.23 -5.18
C ARG A 478 12.49 3.52 -5.64
N GLN A 479 13.28 3.46 -6.71
CA GLN A 479 13.96 4.62 -7.26
C GLN A 479 12.95 5.63 -7.83
N ASN A 480 12.02 5.16 -8.64
CA ASN A 480 11.01 6.01 -9.27
C ASN A 480 9.97 6.51 -8.27
N GLU A 481 9.66 5.75 -7.21
CA GLU A 481 8.84 6.24 -6.09
C GLU A 481 9.48 7.45 -5.43
N ALA A 482 10.77 7.37 -5.09
CA ALA A 482 11.48 8.49 -4.48
C ALA A 482 11.52 9.71 -5.41
N GLY A 483 11.78 9.49 -6.71
CA GLY A 483 11.73 10.55 -7.72
C GLY A 483 10.36 11.22 -7.82
N PHE A 484 9.29 10.41 -7.91
CA PHE A 484 7.91 10.87 -7.98
C PHE A 484 7.48 11.64 -6.72
N ARG A 485 7.79 11.10 -5.54
CA ARG A 485 7.53 11.78 -4.26
C ARG A 485 8.27 13.10 -4.18
N ASN A 486 9.53 13.15 -4.59
CA ASN A 486 10.30 14.40 -4.60
C ASN A 486 9.68 15.43 -5.54
N LEU A 487 9.28 15.01 -6.75
CA LEU A 487 8.67 15.87 -7.76
C LEU A 487 7.40 16.57 -7.25
N TYR A 488 6.55 15.85 -6.50
CA TYR A 488 5.25 16.36 -6.02
C TYR A 488 5.19 16.61 -4.50
N SER A 489 6.32 16.51 -3.80
CA SER A 489 6.41 16.74 -2.34
C SER A 489 5.94 18.13 -1.95
N GLY A 490 6.27 19.14 -2.75
CA GLY A 490 5.87 20.52 -2.54
C GLY A 490 4.35 20.72 -2.58
N ASP A 491 3.64 19.96 -3.42
CA ASP A 491 2.18 20.04 -3.54
C ASP A 491 1.50 19.54 -2.26
N VAL A 492 1.98 18.44 -1.69
CA VAL A 492 1.43 17.88 -0.43
C VAL A 492 1.83 18.74 0.76
N GLN A 493 3.10 19.17 0.83
CA GLN A 493 3.62 20.01 1.91
C GLN A 493 2.93 21.37 1.97
N ALA A 494 2.66 21.99 0.82
CA ALA A 494 1.90 23.23 0.76
C ALA A 494 0.40 23.02 1.09
N GLY A 495 -0.07 21.77 1.18
CA GLY A 495 -1.49 21.45 1.29
C GLY A 495 -2.29 21.80 0.04
N TYR A 496 -1.62 21.88 -1.13
CA TYR A 496 -2.26 21.96 -2.43
C TYR A 496 -2.95 20.65 -2.77
N ALA A 497 -2.27 19.51 -2.57
CA ALA A 497 -2.83 18.17 -2.75
C ALA A 497 -2.98 17.45 -1.41
N SER A 498 -4.07 16.70 -1.22
CA SER A 498 -4.32 15.96 0.03
C SER A 498 -3.40 14.74 0.25
N HIS A 499 -2.96 14.11 -0.84
CA HIS A 499 -2.12 12.91 -0.89
C HIS A 499 -1.66 12.66 -2.33
N LEU A 500 -0.73 11.73 -2.54
CA LEU A 500 -0.29 11.33 -3.87
C LEU A 500 -1.07 10.12 -4.42
N PRO A 501 -1.16 9.94 -5.75
CA PRO A 501 -1.82 8.79 -6.39
C PRO A 501 -1.31 7.46 -5.85
N GLY A 502 -2.23 6.53 -5.59
CA GLY A 502 -1.91 5.18 -5.13
C GLY A 502 -1.73 5.05 -3.61
N GLU A 503 -1.55 6.15 -2.87
CA GLU A 503 -1.48 6.12 -1.40
C GLU A 503 -2.83 5.80 -0.75
N ARG A 504 -3.92 6.28 -1.36
CA ARG A 504 -5.31 6.14 -0.88
C ARG A 504 -6.26 5.94 -2.04
N LEU A 505 -7.39 5.26 -1.79
CA LEU A 505 -8.41 5.03 -2.82
C LEU A 505 -9.11 6.35 -3.20
N GLU A 506 -9.38 7.21 -2.22
CA GLU A 506 -10.16 8.42 -2.41
C GLU A 506 -9.50 9.37 -3.42
N PRO A 507 -10.29 10.05 -4.27
CA PRO A 507 -9.78 11.06 -5.19
C PRO A 507 -8.96 12.13 -4.48
N ILE A 508 -7.95 12.66 -5.15
CA ILE A 508 -7.07 13.69 -4.60
C ILE A 508 -7.86 15.00 -4.52
N ARG A 509 -7.84 15.63 -3.34
CA ARG A 509 -8.45 16.94 -3.15
C ARG A 509 -7.39 18.01 -3.40
N PHE A 510 -7.68 18.91 -4.32
CA PHE A 510 -6.83 20.05 -4.63
C PHE A 510 -7.37 21.33 -4.00
N ASN A 511 -6.48 22.15 -3.43
CA ASN A 511 -6.78 23.48 -2.91
C ASN A 511 -6.06 24.55 -3.74
N PRO A 512 -6.72 25.15 -4.75
CA PRO A 512 -6.10 26.11 -5.67
C PRO A 512 -5.41 27.30 -5.00
N GLU A 513 -5.88 27.73 -3.82
CA GLU A 513 -5.26 28.85 -3.08
C GLU A 513 -3.85 28.53 -2.57
N ARG A 514 -3.52 27.24 -2.45
CA ARG A 514 -2.24 26.74 -1.91
C ARG A 514 -1.29 26.23 -2.98
N HIS A 515 -1.60 26.43 -4.26
CA HIS A 515 -0.78 25.94 -5.37
C HIS A 515 0.66 26.50 -5.28
N PRO A 516 1.72 25.66 -5.28
CA PRO A 516 3.10 26.12 -5.04
C PRO A 516 3.59 27.18 -6.03
N ASP A 517 3.23 27.06 -7.32
CA ASP A 517 3.62 28.06 -8.32
C ASP A 517 2.90 29.40 -8.14
N ALA A 518 1.62 29.38 -7.71
CA ALA A 518 0.89 30.60 -7.39
C ALA A 518 1.47 31.26 -6.14
N LEU A 519 1.86 30.46 -5.14
CA LEU A 519 2.58 30.92 -3.97
C LEU A 519 3.92 31.55 -4.37
N ARG A 520 4.77 30.85 -5.15
CA ARG A 520 6.07 31.38 -5.64
C ARG A 520 5.90 32.64 -6.48
N ALA A 521 4.92 32.69 -7.38
CA ALA A 521 4.63 33.89 -8.17
C ALA A 521 4.19 35.07 -7.29
N ARG A 522 3.34 34.81 -6.29
CA ARG A 522 2.93 35.81 -5.29
C ARG A 522 4.12 36.27 -4.46
N LEU A 523 4.97 35.35 -3.98
CA LEU A 523 6.18 35.67 -3.24
C LEU A 523 7.11 36.54 -4.09
N LYS A 524 7.35 36.18 -5.34
CA LYS A 524 8.17 36.94 -6.27
C LYS A 524 7.62 38.35 -6.54
N ALA A 525 6.30 38.49 -6.67
CA ALA A 525 5.66 39.79 -6.84
C ALA A 525 5.81 40.68 -5.60
N ARG A 526 5.77 40.09 -4.40
CA ARG A 526 5.88 40.81 -3.13
C ARG A 526 7.32 41.00 -2.64
N ALA A 527 8.25 40.15 -3.05
CA ALA A 527 9.68 40.27 -2.76
C ALA A 527 10.22 41.63 -3.24
N ALA A 528 9.78 42.09 -4.42
CA ALA A 528 10.13 43.41 -4.93
C ALA A 528 9.72 44.57 -4.01
N GLU A 529 8.62 44.44 -3.27
CA GLU A 529 8.15 45.42 -2.28
C GLU A 529 8.92 45.32 -0.95
N ALA A 530 9.36 44.11 -0.58
CA ALA A 530 10.09 43.84 0.65
C ALA A 530 11.55 44.34 0.63
N ASP A 531 12.15 44.45 -0.56
CA ASP A 531 13.50 45.00 -0.80
C ASP A 531 14.58 44.41 0.14
N ILE A 532 14.76 43.09 0.04
CA ILE A 532 15.65 42.30 0.90
C ILE A 532 16.87 41.80 0.10
N SER A 533 18.07 42.04 0.61
CA SER A 533 19.32 41.43 0.13
C SER A 533 19.63 40.14 0.90
N LEU A 534 19.91 39.04 0.19
CA LEU A 534 20.44 37.82 0.80
C LEU A 534 21.97 37.88 0.86
N CYS A 535 22.55 37.76 2.05
CA CYS A 535 23.99 37.74 2.28
C CYS A 535 24.48 36.37 2.76
N MET A 536 25.46 35.81 2.06
CA MET A 536 26.03 34.49 2.35
C MET A 536 27.56 34.52 2.31
N ILE A 537 28.16 33.59 3.05
CA ILE A 537 29.58 33.24 2.93
C ILE A 537 29.66 31.77 2.54
N VAL A 538 30.59 31.42 1.66
CA VAL A 538 30.73 30.03 1.17
C VAL A 538 32.19 29.58 1.16
N ARG A 539 32.39 28.27 1.29
CA ARG A 539 33.68 27.60 1.08
C ARG A 539 33.51 26.09 0.88
N ASP A 540 33.77 25.61 -0.33
CA ASP A 540 33.77 24.18 -0.66
C ASP A 540 32.42 23.46 -0.35
N GLU A 541 31.31 24.04 -0.82
CA GLU A 541 29.91 23.64 -0.55
C GLU A 541 29.18 23.11 -1.80
N GLU A 542 29.89 22.57 -2.79
CA GLU A 542 29.33 22.08 -4.07
C GLU A 542 28.14 21.13 -3.87
N ARG A 543 28.12 20.38 -2.77
CA ARG A 543 27.14 19.32 -2.50
C ARG A 543 25.77 19.84 -2.05
N VAL A 544 25.68 21.04 -1.49
CA VAL A 544 24.47 21.54 -0.82
C VAL A 544 24.01 22.92 -1.31
N ILE A 545 24.92 23.72 -1.87
CA ILE A 545 24.65 25.10 -2.25
C ILE A 545 23.54 25.23 -3.31
N ALA A 546 23.39 24.25 -4.20
CA ALA A 546 22.33 24.24 -5.20
C ALA A 546 20.93 24.14 -4.58
N ASP A 547 20.77 23.34 -3.53
CA ASP A 547 19.49 23.16 -2.84
C ASP A 547 19.15 24.40 -2.00
N CYS A 548 20.16 24.97 -1.34
CA CYS A 548 20.05 26.25 -0.64
C CYS A 548 19.52 27.36 -1.56
N LEU A 549 20.20 27.61 -2.68
CA LEU A 549 19.84 28.68 -3.61
C LEU A 549 18.49 28.43 -4.31
N ARG A 550 18.16 27.18 -4.63
CA ARG A 550 16.84 26.82 -5.18
C ARG A 550 15.71 27.09 -4.20
N SER A 551 15.95 26.96 -2.89
CA SER A 551 14.92 27.23 -1.86
C SER A 551 14.53 28.72 -1.75
N VAL A 552 15.40 29.62 -2.22
CA VAL A 552 15.24 31.08 -2.12
C VAL A 552 15.08 31.75 -3.48
N GLU A 553 14.94 30.97 -4.56
CA GLU A 553 14.83 31.49 -5.92
C GLU A 553 13.60 32.40 -6.06
N GLY A 554 13.83 33.68 -6.35
CA GLY A 554 12.78 34.69 -6.47
C GLY A 554 12.21 35.21 -5.15
N VAL A 555 12.82 34.87 -4.00
CA VAL A 555 12.42 35.38 -2.67
C VAL A 555 13.11 36.70 -2.32
N PHE A 556 14.35 36.89 -2.80
CA PHE A 556 15.17 38.06 -2.50
C PHE A 556 15.48 38.87 -3.76
N ASN A 557 15.69 40.19 -3.62
CA ASN A 557 15.95 41.11 -4.72
C ASN A 557 17.35 40.90 -5.31
N GLU A 558 18.31 40.58 -4.45
CA GLU A 558 19.67 40.25 -4.80
C GLU A 558 20.24 39.20 -3.85
N THR A 559 21.18 38.42 -4.35
CA THR A 559 21.94 37.44 -3.58
C THR A 559 23.41 37.76 -3.68
N ILE A 560 24.04 37.99 -2.54
CA ILE A 560 25.44 38.38 -2.39
C ILE A 560 26.17 37.25 -1.68
N VAL A 561 27.17 36.71 -2.37
CA VAL A 561 27.95 35.58 -1.89
C VAL A 561 29.42 35.98 -1.82
N VAL A 562 30.00 35.86 -0.63
CA VAL A 562 31.44 36.03 -0.44
C VAL A 562 32.09 34.65 -0.35
N ASP A 563 32.88 34.30 -1.37
CA ASP A 563 33.67 33.08 -1.41
C ASP A 563 34.99 33.28 -0.67
N THR A 564 35.24 32.45 0.35
CA THR A 564 36.44 32.56 1.20
C THR A 564 37.62 31.70 0.72
N GLY A 565 37.57 31.23 -0.53
CA GLY A 565 38.59 30.44 -1.21
C GLY A 565 38.17 29.01 -1.51
N SER A 566 36.99 28.82 -2.13
CA SER A 566 36.55 27.50 -2.62
C SER A 566 37.47 26.98 -3.72
N THR A 567 37.65 25.67 -3.73
CA THR A 567 38.47 24.88 -4.66
C THR A 567 37.67 23.88 -5.49
N ASP A 568 36.40 23.70 -5.16
CA ASP A 568 35.41 22.87 -5.87
C ASP A 568 34.51 23.73 -6.79
N ARG A 569 33.39 23.16 -7.28
CA ARG A 569 32.47 23.87 -8.20
C ARG A 569 31.49 24.81 -7.51
N THR A 570 31.66 25.12 -6.22
CA THR A 570 30.75 26.01 -5.47
C THR A 570 30.50 27.33 -6.20
N LYS A 571 31.56 27.98 -6.67
CA LYS A 571 31.44 29.28 -7.38
C LYS A 571 30.69 29.18 -8.70
N GLU A 572 30.90 28.09 -9.44
CA GLU A 572 30.17 27.84 -10.70
C GLU A 572 28.67 27.72 -10.43
N ILE A 573 28.30 26.91 -9.44
CA ILE A 573 26.90 26.69 -9.06
C ILE A 573 26.27 28.01 -8.59
N VAL A 574 26.93 28.75 -7.70
CA VAL A 574 26.41 30.04 -7.21
C VAL A 574 26.15 31.02 -8.36
N ALA A 575 27.04 31.07 -9.35
CA ALA A 575 26.88 31.94 -10.52
C ALA A 575 25.70 31.53 -11.42
N GLU A 576 25.41 30.22 -11.54
CA GLU A 576 24.26 29.70 -12.31
C GLU A 576 22.91 30.21 -11.77
N PHE A 577 22.82 30.47 -10.45
CA PHE A 577 21.62 31.05 -9.81
C PHE A 577 21.56 32.59 -9.85
N GLY A 578 22.49 33.24 -10.57
CA GLY A 578 22.49 34.70 -10.74
C GLY A 578 22.93 35.50 -9.52
N ALA A 579 23.61 34.86 -8.55
CA ALA A 579 24.16 35.55 -7.39
C ALA A 579 25.42 36.36 -7.73
N GLN A 580 25.65 37.45 -7.00
CA GLN A 580 26.85 38.28 -7.08
C GLN A 580 27.95 37.66 -6.22
N VAL A 581 29.03 37.20 -6.85
CA VAL A 581 30.14 36.49 -6.17
C VAL A 581 31.34 37.41 -5.97
N TYR A 582 31.84 37.47 -4.74
CA TYR A 582 33.02 38.24 -4.35
C TYR A 582 34.06 37.33 -3.71
N ASP A 583 35.31 37.38 -4.18
CA ASP A 583 36.39 36.60 -3.58
C ASP A 583 37.02 37.32 -2.39
N MET A 584 37.29 36.57 -1.32
CA MET A 584 38.14 37.01 -0.21
C MET A 584 39.08 35.89 0.25
N VAL A 585 40.24 36.26 0.76
CA VAL A 585 41.10 35.30 1.48
C VAL A 585 40.51 35.06 2.86
N TRP A 586 40.37 33.80 3.28
CA TRP A 586 39.88 33.43 4.60
C TRP A 586 40.59 34.22 5.72
N PRO A 587 39.88 35.09 6.45
CA PRO A 587 40.51 36.08 7.34
C PRO A 587 40.69 35.57 8.77
N GLU A 588 40.54 34.26 9.00
CA GLU A 588 40.47 33.67 10.34
C GLU A 588 39.39 34.34 11.23
N SER A 589 38.26 34.70 10.60
CA SER A 589 37.10 35.31 11.26
C SER A 589 35.84 35.21 10.40
N PHE A 590 34.80 34.56 10.92
CA PHE A 590 33.48 34.52 10.31
C PHE A 590 32.82 35.89 10.25
N SER A 591 32.96 36.71 11.30
CA SER A 591 32.38 38.06 11.30
C SER A 591 32.99 38.95 10.22
N VAL A 592 34.30 38.86 9.97
CA VAL A 592 34.94 39.63 8.89
C VAL A 592 34.39 39.22 7.53
N ALA A 593 34.19 37.92 7.29
CA ALA A 593 33.60 37.42 6.05
C ALA A 593 32.12 37.82 5.90
N ARG A 594 31.31 37.69 6.97
CA ARG A 594 29.92 38.14 7.00
C ARG A 594 29.82 39.64 6.73
N ASN A 595 30.63 40.45 7.40
CA ASN A 595 30.66 41.90 7.22
C ASN A 595 31.11 42.31 5.81
N GLU A 596 31.98 41.53 5.16
CA GLU A 596 32.31 41.76 3.75
C GLU A 596 31.07 41.60 2.86
N SER A 597 30.24 40.58 3.10
CA SER A 597 28.99 40.40 2.34
C SER A 597 27.99 41.54 2.58
N LEU A 598 27.93 42.11 3.79
CA LEU A 598 27.02 43.23 4.09
C LEU A 598 27.37 44.51 3.31
N LYS A 599 28.64 44.74 2.96
CA LYS A 599 29.07 45.96 2.24
C LYS A 599 28.51 46.07 0.83
N HIS A 600 28.19 44.92 0.22
CA HIS A 600 27.66 44.86 -1.13
C HIS A 600 26.12 44.88 -1.15
N ALA A 601 25.46 44.82 0.02
CA ALA A 601 24.00 44.80 0.14
C ALA A 601 23.38 46.18 -0.08
N THR A 602 22.42 46.25 -0.99
CA THR A 602 21.72 47.47 -1.40
C THR A 602 20.28 47.56 -0.91
N GLY A 603 19.66 46.44 -0.55
CA GLY A 603 18.29 46.37 -0.05
C GLY A 603 18.13 47.03 1.32
N THR A 604 16.93 47.53 1.60
CA THR A 604 16.58 48.13 2.91
C THR A 604 16.60 47.14 4.07
N TRP A 605 16.47 45.85 3.77
CA TRP A 605 16.62 44.74 4.70
C TRP A 605 17.71 43.78 4.24
N ILE A 606 18.38 43.15 5.20
CA ILE A 606 19.35 42.07 4.96
C ILE A 606 18.81 40.79 5.59
N PHE A 607 18.84 39.72 4.80
CA PHE A 607 18.69 38.35 5.28
C PHE A 607 20.00 37.60 5.15
N TRP A 608 20.36 36.73 6.09
CA TRP A 608 21.58 35.92 5.96
C TRP A 608 21.34 34.43 6.16
N MET A 609 22.02 33.63 5.32
CA MET A 609 21.96 32.17 5.33
C MET A 609 23.37 31.57 5.29
N ASP A 610 23.51 30.37 5.83
CA ASP A 610 24.64 29.48 5.59
C ASP A 610 24.39 28.68 4.29
N ALA A 611 25.45 28.12 3.71
CA ALA A 611 25.40 27.43 2.42
C ALA A 611 24.58 26.12 2.44
N ASP A 612 24.38 25.57 3.63
CA ASP A 612 23.65 24.34 3.94
C ASP A 612 22.27 24.59 4.60
N ASP A 613 21.81 25.85 4.58
CA ASP A 613 20.47 26.23 4.98
C ASP A 613 19.45 26.05 3.83
N VAL A 614 18.22 25.68 4.16
CA VAL A 614 17.07 25.62 3.24
C VAL A 614 15.92 26.44 3.83
N LEU A 615 15.30 27.29 3.01
CA LEU A 615 14.16 28.13 3.43
C LEU A 615 12.82 27.54 2.95
N PRO A 616 11.92 27.12 3.85
CA PRO A 616 10.57 26.72 3.48
C PRO A 616 9.76 27.88 2.86
N PRO A 617 8.90 27.63 1.85
CA PRO A 617 8.11 28.69 1.22
C PRO A 617 7.20 29.48 2.19
N GLU A 618 6.61 28.82 3.19
CA GLU A 618 5.79 29.51 4.18
C GLU A 618 6.61 30.40 5.13
N SER A 619 7.88 30.04 5.38
CA SER A 619 8.83 30.89 6.12
C SER A 619 9.20 32.10 5.28
N ALA A 620 9.43 31.91 3.97
CA ALA A 620 9.72 32.98 3.03
C ALA A 620 8.56 34.01 2.97
N GLU A 621 7.31 33.54 2.96
CA GLU A 621 6.13 34.43 3.01
C GLU A 621 6.15 35.33 4.25
N ARG A 622 6.36 34.73 5.43
CA ARG A 622 6.39 35.47 6.70
C ARG A 622 7.55 36.46 6.75
N ILE A 623 8.70 36.12 6.16
CA ILE A 623 9.88 37.01 6.08
C ILE A 623 9.57 38.23 5.20
N ILE A 624 8.96 38.00 4.03
CA ILE A 624 8.51 39.06 3.12
C ILE A 624 7.46 39.94 3.80
N ASP A 625 6.46 39.34 4.45
CA ASP A 625 5.44 40.06 5.21
C ASP A 625 6.03 40.93 6.31
N ALA A 626 7.00 40.40 7.05
CA ALA A 626 7.69 41.13 8.10
C ALA A 626 8.45 42.33 7.54
N ALA A 627 9.22 42.15 6.47
CA ALA A 627 9.98 43.23 5.85
C ALA A 627 9.08 44.37 5.33
N ILE A 628 7.93 44.04 4.73
CA ILE A 628 6.96 45.01 4.20
C ILE A 628 6.24 45.76 5.32
N ASN A 629 5.75 45.04 6.34
CA ASN A 629 4.83 45.60 7.34
C ASN A 629 5.49 46.04 8.64
N ALA A 630 6.78 45.77 8.82
CA ALA A 630 7.53 46.13 10.03
C ALA A 630 7.43 47.64 10.34
N PRO A 631 6.94 48.03 11.52
CA PRO A 631 7.01 49.40 11.98
C PRO A 631 8.46 49.93 11.97
N GLY A 632 8.62 51.25 11.83
CA GLY A 632 9.95 51.88 11.77
C GLY A 632 10.81 51.68 13.03
N TRP A 633 10.21 51.35 14.17
CA TRP A 633 10.91 51.05 15.42
C TRP A 633 11.42 49.60 15.52
N VAL A 634 11.02 48.71 14.61
CA VAL A 634 11.56 47.34 14.54
C VAL A 634 12.82 47.36 13.68
N THR A 635 13.94 46.91 14.25
CA THR A 635 15.25 46.89 13.59
C THR A 635 15.71 45.52 13.14
N GLY A 636 15.07 44.45 13.62
CA GLY A 636 15.34 43.09 13.18
C GLY A 636 14.33 42.07 13.66
N PHE A 637 14.43 40.88 13.09
CA PHE A 637 13.63 39.72 13.44
C PHE A 637 14.50 38.51 13.73
N VAL A 638 14.15 37.83 14.82
CA VAL A 638 14.63 36.49 15.13
C VAL A 638 13.92 35.51 14.21
N VAL A 639 14.71 34.76 13.44
CA VAL A 639 14.25 33.61 12.65
C VAL A 639 15.02 32.39 13.14
N PRO A 640 14.37 31.49 13.90
CA PRO A 640 14.98 30.27 14.37
C PRO A 640 15.56 29.40 13.26
N VAL A 641 16.71 28.81 13.53
CA VAL A 641 17.34 27.76 12.71
C VAL A 641 17.09 26.42 13.36
N GLN A 642 16.54 25.46 12.62
CA GLN A 642 16.28 24.11 13.10
C GLN A 642 17.23 23.12 12.43
N PHE A 643 18.01 22.42 13.26
CA PHE A 643 18.88 21.33 12.80
C PHE A 643 18.04 20.09 12.50
N VAL A 644 18.20 19.53 11.30
CA VAL A 644 17.41 18.41 10.80
C VAL A 644 18.19 17.08 10.95
N ASP A 645 18.62 16.77 12.17
CA ASP A 645 19.37 15.54 12.47
C ASP A 645 18.43 14.33 12.74
N GLY A 646 17.13 14.46 12.47
CA GLY A 646 16.10 13.48 12.81
C GLY A 646 14.72 13.82 12.23
N PRO A 647 13.67 13.05 12.56
CA PRO A 647 12.32 13.27 12.03
C PRO A 647 11.79 14.69 12.33
N ILE A 648 10.94 15.20 11.43
CA ILE A 648 10.32 16.54 11.49
C ILE A 648 9.67 16.73 12.88
N GLY A 649 10.07 17.77 13.61
CA GLY A 649 9.58 18.06 14.96
C GLY A 649 10.51 17.62 16.10
N SER A 650 11.64 17.01 15.77
CA SER A 650 12.80 16.84 16.66
C SER A 650 13.96 17.74 16.21
N GLY A 651 14.92 17.99 17.11
CA GLY A 651 16.14 18.75 16.82
C GLY A 651 16.31 20.01 17.65
N THR A 652 17.54 20.51 17.67
CA THR A 652 17.86 21.78 18.34
C THR A 652 17.37 22.93 17.48
N ARG A 653 16.66 23.88 18.08
CA ARG A 653 16.42 25.19 17.48
C ARG A 653 17.37 26.21 18.10
N VAL A 654 17.91 27.07 17.25
CA VAL A 654 18.78 28.17 17.67
C VAL A 654 18.22 29.47 17.15
N ASP A 655 18.01 30.41 18.05
CA ASP A 655 17.53 31.74 17.70
C ASP A 655 18.65 32.59 17.10
N HIS A 656 18.48 32.98 15.84
CA HIS A 656 19.36 33.93 15.17
C HIS A 656 18.56 35.15 14.71
N VAL A 657 19.14 36.34 14.84
CA VAL A 657 18.66 37.51 14.11
C VAL A 657 19.10 37.34 12.65
N LYS A 658 18.21 36.78 11.81
CA LYS A 658 18.52 36.56 10.38
C LYS A 658 18.03 37.68 9.49
N LEU A 659 16.94 38.37 9.84
CA LEU A 659 16.41 39.51 9.08
C LEU A 659 16.65 40.80 9.87
N PHE A 660 17.33 41.80 9.29
CA PHE A 660 17.55 43.09 9.97
C PHE A 660 17.68 44.25 8.99
N ARG A 661 17.43 45.48 9.46
CA ARG A 661 17.49 46.67 8.61
C ARG A 661 18.93 46.94 8.18
N ASN A 662 19.10 47.25 6.89
CA ASN A 662 20.37 47.70 6.35
C ASN A 662 20.62 49.16 6.76
N VAL A 663 21.32 49.36 7.88
CA VAL A 663 21.68 50.69 8.37
C VAL A 663 23.18 50.78 8.62
N PRO A 664 23.80 51.97 8.46
CA PRO A 664 25.24 52.14 8.64
C PRO A 664 25.72 51.66 10.02
N ASP A 665 26.96 51.18 10.09
CA ASP A 665 27.66 50.69 11.30
C ASP A 665 27.05 49.46 11.99
N VAL A 666 26.08 48.78 11.36
CA VAL A 666 25.66 47.44 11.79
C VAL A 666 26.67 46.41 11.26
N GLN A 667 27.25 45.64 12.17
CA GLN A 667 28.29 44.66 11.86
C GLN A 667 28.24 43.48 12.83
N PHE A 668 28.60 42.31 12.32
CA PHE A 668 28.86 41.12 13.11
C PHE A 668 30.15 41.28 13.92
N GLU A 669 30.16 40.73 15.13
CA GLU A 669 31.31 40.75 16.04
C GLU A 669 31.66 39.33 16.53
N GLY A 670 32.94 39.08 16.79
CA GLY A 670 33.50 37.78 17.20
C GLY A 670 34.02 36.95 16.02
N ARG A 671 35.06 36.15 16.25
CA ARG A 671 35.72 35.39 15.16
C ARG A 671 34.91 34.18 14.73
N ILE A 672 34.11 33.62 15.62
CA ILE A 672 33.23 32.48 15.42
C ILE A 672 32.04 32.60 16.37
N HIS A 673 30.89 32.02 16.01
CA HIS A 673 29.60 32.27 16.68
C HIS A 673 29.25 33.76 16.68
N GLU A 674 29.54 34.41 15.56
CA GLU A 674 29.46 35.85 15.39
C GLU A 674 28.06 36.40 15.68
N GLN A 675 28.01 37.57 16.33
CA GLN A 675 26.75 38.18 16.78
C GLN A 675 26.55 39.54 16.12
N ILE A 676 25.37 39.75 15.52
CA ILE A 676 24.92 41.04 14.97
C ILE A 676 24.15 41.88 16.00
N LEU A 677 23.71 41.24 17.09
CA LEU A 677 22.78 41.81 18.07
C LEU A 677 23.33 43.06 18.77
N GLY A 678 24.63 43.10 19.07
CA GLY A 678 25.27 44.21 19.76
C GLY A 678 25.17 45.52 18.97
N SER A 679 25.60 45.48 17.70
CA SER A 679 25.55 46.65 16.81
C SER A 679 24.13 47.09 16.47
N LEU A 680 23.18 46.14 16.33
CA LEU A 680 21.76 46.46 16.15
C LEU A 680 21.14 47.15 17.37
N ARG A 681 21.42 46.66 18.60
CA ARG A 681 20.92 47.29 19.84
C ARG A 681 21.46 48.71 20.02
N ALA A 682 22.70 48.97 19.60
CA ALA A 682 23.30 50.30 19.65
C ALA A 682 22.58 51.33 18.76
N LYS A 683 21.87 50.89 17.72
CA LYS A 683 21.06 51.78 16.85
C LYS A 683 19.71 52.16 17.46
N GLY A 684 19.30 51.49 18.54
CA GLY A 684 17.97 51.65 19.14
C GLY A 684 16.89 50.93 18.31
N GLY A 685 15.75 50.63 18.93
CA GLY A 685 14.66 49.88 18.32
C GLY A 685 14.50 48.47 18.90
N GLU A 686 13.45 47.78 18.46
CA GLU A 686 13.07 46.48 18.97
C GLU A 686 13.42 45.37 17.97
N ILE A 687 13.82 44.22 18.50
CA ILE A 687 13.99 43.00 17.72
C ILE A 687 12.82 42.08 18.06
N GLN A 688 12.02 41.78 17.04
CA GLN A 688 10.85 40.94 17.19
C GLN A 688 11.15 39.49 16.82
N ARG A 689 10.25 38.57 17.17
CA ARG A 689 10.35 37.17 16.76
C ARG A 689 9.38 36.89 15.63
N LEU A 690 9.84 36.19 14.60
CA LEU A 690 9.00 35.77 13.49
C LEU A 690 8.63 34.28 13.65
N ASP A 691 7.39 33.93 13.31
CA ASP A 691 6.94 32.54 13.25
C ASP A 691 7.44 31.83 11.97
N ALA A 692 8.71 32.01 11.65
CA ALA A 692 9.38 31.42 10.50
C ALA A 692 10.52 30.49 10.99
N VAL A 693 10.96 29.58 10.14
CA VAL A 693 12.09 28.69 10.44
C VAL A 693 12.98 28.52 9.23
N VAL A 694 14.29 28.48 9.45
CA VAL A 694 15.29 28.01 8.47
C VAL A 694 15.69 26.59 8.84
N LEU A 695 15.73 25.69 7.87
CA LEU A 695 16.12 24.31 8.08
C LEU A 695 17.61 24.16 7.77
N HIS A 696 18.37 23.55 8.68
CA HIS A 696 19.80 23.37 8.55
C HIS A 696 20.15 21.89 8.41
N ALA A 697 20.73 21.51 7.28
CA ALA A 697 20.92 20.11 6.89
C ALA A 697 22.16 19.44 7.51
N GLY A 698 23.13 20.21 8.03
CA GLY A 698 24.28 19.69 8.79
C GLY A 698 25.06 18.57 8.08
N TYR A 699 25.80 18.91 7.03
CA TYR A 699 26.11 17.90 6.01
C TYR A 699 27.42 17.09 6.17
N ASP A 700 28.53 17.66 6.69
CA ASP A 700 29.78 16.89 6.87
C ASP A 700 29.82 16.17 8.23
N THR A 701 29.08 15.07 8.35
CA THR A 701 29.10 14.18 9.54
C THR A 701 30.27 13.21 9.55
N SER A 702 31.19 13.27 8.58
CA SER A 702 32.34 12.38 8.53
C SER A 702 33.26 12.63 9.74
N VAL A 703 33.85 11.56 10.29
CA VAL A 703 34.76 11.66 11.43
C VAL A 703 35.93 12.62 11.14
N GLY A 704 36.44 12.59 9.89
CA GLY A 704 37.52 13.45 9.42
C GLY A 704 37.09 14.92 9.25
N GLY A 705 35.91 15.16 8.69
CA GLY A 705 35.31 16.49 8.52
C GLY A 705 35.03 17.18 9.85
N GLN A 706 34.36 16.47 10.76
CA GLN A 706 34.09 16.92 12.12
C GLN A 706 35.37 17.21 12.91
N ALA A 707 36.42 16.40 12.76
CA ALA A 707 37.71 16.68 13.40
C ALA A 707 38.37 17.98 12.88
N LYS A 708 38.30 18.24 11.57
CA LYS A 708 38.82 19.49 10.98
C LYS A 708 38.03 20.70 11.46
N LYS A 709 36.68 20.61 11.45
CA LYS A 709 35.77 21.66 11.94
C LYS A 709 36.06 21.99 13.40
N ARG A 710 36.07 20.98 14.29
CA ARG A 710 36.43 21.15 15.71
C ARG A 710 37.77 21.83 15.91
N LYS A 711 38.80 21.40 15.18
CA LYS A 711 40.14 21.99 15.30
C LYS A 711 40.14 23.47 14.89
N ARG A 712 39.49 23.82 13.78
CA ARG A 712 39.35 25.21 13.33
C ARG A 712 38.63 26.04 14.38
N ASP A 713 37.49 25.56 14.87
CA ASP A 713 36.63 26.28 15.80
C ASP A 713 37.36 26.56 17.12
N SER A 714 38.08 25.58 17.67
CA SER A 714 38.94 25.77 18.84
C SER A 714 40.04 26.81 18.60
N THR A 715 40.72 26.79 17.44
CA THR A 715 41.75 27.79 17.11
C THR A 715 41.15 29.20 17.06
N LEU A 716 40.00 29.37 16.40
CA LEU A 716 39.34 30.67 16.28
C LEU A 716 38.88 31.21 17.64
N LEU A 717 38.36 30.35 18.52
CA LEU A 717 37.96 30.73 19.87
C LEU A 717 39.13 31.17 20.75
N LEU A 718 40.29 30.53 20.61
CA LEU A 718 41.51 30.93 21.34
C LEU A 718 42.01 32.30 20.85
N LEU A 719 42.04 32.54 19.53
CA LEU A 719 42.36 33.86 18.99
C LEU A 719 41.35 34.93 19.44
N ASP A 720 40.07 34.58 19.53
CA ASP A 720 39.04 35.51 20.01
C ASP A 720 39.19 35.81 21.51
N LEU A 721 39.67 34.85 22.30
CA LEU A 721 40.01 35.06 23.71
C LEU A 721 41.23 35.98 23.87
N GLU A 722 42.23 35.86 22.98
CA GLU A 722 43.38 36.78 22.95
C GLU A 722 42.95 38.21 22.60
N ASP A 723 42.05 38.36 21.62
CA ASP A 723 41.49 39.66 21.21
C ASP A 723 40.58 40.26 22.30
N ARG A 724 39.83 39.41 23.03
CA ARG A 724 38.84 39.82 24.04
C ARG A 724 38.99 39.02 25.35
N PRO A 725 40.06 39.28 26.14
CA PRO A 725 40.31 38.53 27.38
C PRO A 725 39.17 38.68 28.38
N GLY A 726 38.65 37.54 28.88
CA GLY A 726 37.59 37.51 29.88
C GLY A 726 36.18 37.81 29.34
N HIS A 727 36.00 37.94 28.02
CA HIS A 727 34.68 38.19 27.45
C HIS A 727 33.72 37.02 27.71
N PRO A 728 32.56 37.24 28.35
CA PRO A 728 31.71 36.16 28.87
C PRO A 728 31.23 35.20 27.78
N PHE A 729 30.84 35.73 26.62
CA PHE A 729 30.40 34.90 25.48
C PHE A 729 31.54 34.08 24.84
N VAL A 730 32.79 34.57 24.88
CA VAL A 730 33.95 33.81 24.36
C VAL A 730 34.26 32.66 25.31
N LEU A 731 34.26 32.93 26.62
CA LEU A 731 34.42 31.91 27.67
C LEU A 731 33.31 30.85 27.58
N PHE A 732 32.06 31.26 27.34
CA PHE A 732 30.94 30.35 27.11
C PHE A 732 31.18 29.42 25.92
N ASN A 733 31.57 29.96 24.76
CA ASN A 733 31.78 29.15 23.55
C ASN A 733 33.01 28.23 23.69
N LEU A 734 34.06 28.65 24.39
CA LEU A 734 35.19 27.77 24.76
C LEU A 734 34.72 26.62 25.65
N ALA A 735 33.94 26.92 26.68
CA ALA A 735 33.40 25.91 27.58
C ALA A 735 32.46 24.92 26.86
N MET A 736 31.60 25.44 25.97
CA MET A 736 30.69 24.65 25.14
C MET A 736 31.45 23.73 24.18
N THR A 737 32.48 24.23 23.50
CA THR A 737 33.35 23.42 22.63
C THR A 737 34.07 22.34 23.42
N ALA A 738 34.65 22.67 24.57
CA ALA A 738 35.29 21.70 25.46
C ALA A 738 34.29 20.63 25.94
N HIS A 739 33.07 21.03 26.30
CA HIS A 739 32.00 20.11 26.70
C HIS A 739 31.67 19.10 25.60
N TYR A 740 31.45 19.55 24.36
CA TYR A 740 31.13 18.66 23.23
C TYR A 740 32.33 17.82 22.77
N ASN A 741 33.56 18.23 23.08
CA ASN A 741 34.78 17.44 22.85
C ASN A 741 35.05 16.40 23.95
N GLY A 742 34.25 16.36 25.02
CA GLY A 742 34.44 15.47 26.16
C GLY A 742 35.49 15.94 27.18
N GLU A 743 35.99 17.17 27.04
CA GLU A 743 36.98 17.81 27.92
C GLU A 743 36.28 18.43 29.14
N HIS A 744 35.56 17.61 29.90
CA HIS A 744 34.59 18.07 30.89
C HIS A 744 35.19 18.87 32.06
N GLU A 745 36.41 18.56 32.52
CA GLU A 745 37.07 19.35 33.57
C GLU A 745 37.36 20.77 33.11
N SER A 746 37.99 20.92 31.93
CA SER A 746 38.27 22.24 31.34
C SER A 746 36.99 23.00 31.04
N ALA A 747 35.94 22.32 30.56
CA ALA A 747 34.64 22.92 30.35
C ALA A 747 34.06 23.52 31.64
N ILE A 748 34.16 22.81 32.77
CA ILE A 748 33.68 23.30 34.08
C ILE A 748 34.41 24.58 34.49
N ASP A 749 35.74 24.62 34.34
CA ASP A 749 36.53 25.80 34.70
C ASP A 749 36.17 27.01 33.84
N TRP A 750 35.99 26.81 32.53
CA TRP A 750 35.55 27.87 31.63
C TRP A 750 34.10 28.32 31.90
N PHE A 751 33.18 27.40 32.20
CA PHE A 751 31.81 27.76 32.59
C PHE A 751 31.77 28.58 33.87
N ARG A 752 32.61 28.27 34.87
CA ARG A 752 32.69 29.05 36.10
C ARG A 752 33.23 30.46 35.85
N GLN A 753 34.32 30.59 35.09
CA GLN A 753 34.85 31.89 34.68
C GLN A 753 33.82 32.69 33.88
N CYS A 754 33.06 32.02 33.00
CA CYS A 754 31.96 32.64 32.27
C CYS A 754 30.88 33.18 33.22
N LEU A 755 30.43 32.39 34.20
CA LEU A 755 29.44 32.84 35.19
C LEU A 755 29.95 34.01 36.02
N ASP A 756 31.21 34.00 36.43
CA ASP A 756 31.83 35.09 37.21
C ASP A 756 31.93 36.39 36.39
N ALA A 757 32.06 36.29 35.06
CA ALA A 757 32.17 37.41 34.14
C ALA A 757 30.83 37.87 33.52
N SER A 758 29.74 37.13 33.71
CA SER A 758 28.44 37.38 33.07
C SER A 758 27.46 38.10 34.01
N VAL A 759 26.42 38.69 33.43
CA VAL A 759 25.23 39.18 34.18
C VAL A 759 23.98 38.37 33.84
N PRO A 760 22.99 38.21 34.75
CA PRO A 760 21.85 37.31 34.54
C PRO A 760 20.98 37.59 33.31
N GLU A 761 21.02 38.81 32.77
CA GLU A 761 20.24 39.20 31.59
C GLU A 761 20.84 38.67 30.27
N GLU A 762 22.10 38.23 30.28
CA GLU A 762 22.76 37.70 29.08
C GLU A 762 22.20 36.33 28.67
N SER A 763 22.01 36.13 27.37
CA SER A 763 21.28 34.96 26.84
C SER A 763 22.00 33.63 27.07
N HIS A 764 23.34 33.62 27.09
CA HIS A 764 24.13 32.40 27.28
C HIS A 764 24.10 31.88 28.71
N VAL A 765 23.81 32.71 29.72
CA VAL A 765 23.91 32.32 31.15
C VAL A 765 22.99 31.16 31.50
N ARG A 766 21.78 31.11 30.96
CA ARG A 766 20.85 29.96 31.13
C ARG A 766 21.48 28.66 30.60
N LYS A 767 22.06 28.74 29.40
CA LYS A 767 22.71 27.61 28.73
C LYS A 767 23.97 27.14 29.46
N VAL A 768 24.69 28.06 30.12
CA VAL A 768 25.84 27.70 30.98
C VAL A 768 25.41 26.73 32.09
N PHE A 769 24.33 27.01 32.82
CA PHE A 769 23.84 26.09 33.86
C PHE A 769 23.49 24.70 33.31
N ALA A 770 22.84 24.65 32.13
CA ALA A 770 22.48 23.41 31.45
C ALA A 770 23.72 22.58 31.05
N LEU A 771 24.69 23.18 30.36
CA LEU A 771 25.89 22.49 29.89
C LEU A 771 26.87 22.16 31.02
N LEU A 772 26.99 23.03 32.02
CA LEU A 772 27.79 22.78 33.22
C LEU A 772 27.26 21.55 33.98
N SER A 773 25.93 21.44 34.13
CA SER A 773 25.28 20.24 34.66
C SER A 773 25.65 19.00 33.84
N GLY A 774 25.61 19.09 32.50
CA GLY A 774 26.03 18.02 31.60
C GLY A 774 27.46 17.53 31.86
N SER A 775 28.43 18.46 31.93
CA SER A 775 29.83 18.12 32.23
C SER A 775 30.01 17.50 33.62
N LEU A 776 29.32 18.00 34.64
CA LEU A 776 29.38 17.43 36.00
C LEU A 776 28.83 16.00 36.04
N ARG A 777 27.72 15.74 35.35
CA ARG A 777 27.15 14.37 35.24
C ARG A 777 28.08 13.42 34.50
N ALA A 778 28.72 13.87 33.41
CA ALA A 778 29.68 13.07 32.66
C ALA A 778 30.90 12.65 33.51
N LEU A 779 31.30 13.48 34.48
CA LEU A 779 32.34 13.16 35.46
C LEU A 779 31.83 12.36 36.68
N GLY A 780 30.58 11.90 36.68
CA GLY A 780 30.01 11.15 37.79
C GLY A 780 29.73 11.99 39.05
N ARG A 781 29.44 13.30 38.89
CA ARG A 781 29.15 14.24 39.98
C ARG A 781 27.67 14.70 39.98
N PRO A 782 26.70 13.81 40.20
CA PRO A 782 25.27 14.13 40.06
C PRO A 782 24.76 15.13 41.10
N ASN A 783 25.26 15.09 42.34
CA ASN A 783 24.86 16.04 43.39
C ASN A 783 25.28 17.49 43.07
N ASP A 784 26.48 17.66 42.51
CA ASP A 784 26.96 18.97 42.08
C ASP A 784 26.12 19.50 40.91
N SER A 785 25.75 18.60 39.98
CA SER A 785 24.82 18.91 38.90
C SER A 785 23.45 19.39 39.43
N LEU A 786 22.85 18.68 40.40
CA LEU A 786 21.58 19.11 41.02
C LEU A 786 21.69 20.48 41.70
N THR A 787 22.83 20.76 42.32
CA THR A 787 23.12 22.07 42.94
C THR A 787 23.16 23.16 41.87
N VAL A 788 23.95 22.96 40.80
CA VAL A 788 24.06 23.90 39.68
C VAL A 788 22.70 24.17 39.02
N LEU A 789 21.90 23.13 38.77
CA LEU A 789 20.57 23.29 38.20
C LEU A 789 19.62 24.05 39.13
N SER A 790 19.70 23.79 40.43
CA SER A 790 18.90 24.51 41.44
C SER A 790 19.32 25.98 41.54
N ASP A 791 20.62 26.28 41.42
CA ASP A 791 21.14 27.65 41.37
C ASP A 791 20.63 28.38 40.13
N GLY A 792 20.68 27.73 38.96
CA GLY A 792 20.11 28.25 37.73
C GLY A 792 18.61 28.52 37.84
N LEU A 793 17.83 27.59 38.42
CA LEU A 793 16.39 27.75 38.63
C LEU A 793 16.03 28.78 39.70
N ARG A 794 16.93 29.09 40.65
CA ARG A 794 16.74 30.25 41.54
C ARG A 794 16.80 31.57 40.78
N LEU A 795 17.63 31.65 39.73
CA LEU A 795 17.71 32.81 38.85
C LEU A 795 16.61 32.80 37.77
N TYR A 796 16.24 31.62 37.27
CA TYR A 796 15.28 31.45 36.18
C TYR A 796 14.22 30.37 36.51
N PRO A 797 13.24 30.66 37.39
CA PRO A 797 12.34 29.63 37.95
C PRO A 797 11.48 28.85 36.93
N GLY A 798 11.23 29.41 35.75
CA GLY A 798 10.41 28.80 34.70
C GLY A 798 11.17 28.35 33.47
N ASP A 799 12.50 28.23 33.55
CA ASP A 799 13.30 27.85 32.38
C ASP A 799 13.04 26.38 31.97
N PRO A 800 12.55 26.13 30.74
CA PRO A 800 12.17 24.77 30.30
C PRO A 800 13.33 23.77 30.34
N GLU A 801 14.53 24.19 29.91
CA GLU A 801 15.67 23.29 29.79
C GLU A 801 16.24 22.94 31.17
N LEU A 802 16.35 23.93 32.07
CA LEU A 802 16.83 23.68 33.43
C LEU A 802 15.85 22.83 34.24
N LEU A 803 14.54 23.08 34.14
CA LEU A 803 13.51 22.24 34.76
C LEU A 803 13.59 20.80 34.24
N PHE A 804 13.71 20.63 32.92
CA PHE A 804 13.82 19.32 32.31
C PHE A 804 15.07 18.57 32.77
N LEU A 805 16.23 19.21 32.74
CA LEU A 805 17.49 18.59 33.15
C LEU A 805 17.50 18.23 34.64
N ARG A 806 16.90 19.07 35.50
CA ARG A 806 16.79 18.77 36.94
C ARG A 806 15.80 17.64 37.19
N GLY A 807 14.68 17.61 36.48
CA GLY A 807 13.76 16.48 36.49
C GLY A 807 14.43 15.16 36.10
N VAL A 808 15.22 15.16 35.01
CA VAL A 808 16.01 13.98 34.58
C VAL A 808 17.04 13.58 35.64
N ALA A 809 17.71 14.54 36.27
CA ALA A 809 18.65 14.27 37.36
C ALA A 809 17.94 13.67 38.59
N TYR A 810 16.77 14.18 38.98
CA TYR A 810 15.95 13.62 40.04
C TYR A 810 15.48 12.19 39.74
N MET A 811 15.07 11.90 38.49
CA MET A 811 14.72 10.54 38.08
C MET A 811 15.91 9.58 38.23
N ALA A 812 17.13 10.00 37.87
CA ALA A 812 18.34 9.18 38.01
C ALA A 812 18.63 8.80 39.47
N GLU A 813 18.29 9.68 40.42
CA GLU A 813 18.40 9.45 41.87
C GLU A 813 17.15 8.78 42.47
N GLY A 814 16.16 8.39 41.65
CA GLY A 814 14.92 7.75 42.08
C GLY A 814 13.91 8.71 42.75
N GLN A 815 14.12 10.02 42.66
CA GLN A 815 13.25 11.06 43.24
C GLN A 815 12.13 11.46 42.27
N TYR A 816 11.26 10.52 41.92
CA TYR A 816 10.22 10.71 40.88
C TYR A 816 9.16 11.78 41.22
N GLY A 817 8.92 12.06 42.51
CA GLY A 817 7.99 13.11 42.95
C GLY A 817 8.50 14.51 42.59
N GLU A 818 9.76 14.81 42.93
CA GLU A 818 10.41 16.08 42.58
C GLU A 818 10.55 16.22 41.06
N ALA A 819 10.94 15.14 40.39
CA ALA A 819 11.04 15.13 38.93
C ALA A 819 9.71 15.50 38.25
N ARG A 820 8.60 14.91 38.72
CA ARG A 820 7.26 15.23 38.21
C ARG A 820 6.93 16.71 38.36
N LEU A 821 7.19 17.31 39.53
CA LEU A 821 6.92 18.71 39.78
C LEU A 821 7.69 19.62 38.81
N ASP A 822 8.95 19.31 38.54
CA ASP A 822 9.75 20.07 37.58
C ASP A 822 9.20 19.96 36.16
N PHE A 823 8.87 18.74 35.70
CA PHE A 823 8.33 18.55 34.36
C PHE A 823 6.94 19.19 34.19
N GLU A 824 6.08 19.18 35.21
CA GLU A 824 4.75 19.83 35.18
C GLU A 824 4.86 21.36 35.04
N GLN A 825 5.92 21.96 35.58
CA GLN A 825 6.18 23.40 35.49
C GLN A 825 6.71 23.86 34.13
N ILE A 826 7.17 22.95 33.26
CA ILE A 826 7.69 23.31 31.93
C ILE A 826 6.54 23.94 31.11
N PRO A 827 6.65 25.21 30.69
CA PRO A 827 5.60 25.87 29.92
C PRO A 827 5.44 25.28 28.51
N GLU A 828 4.22 25.34 27.97
CA GLU A 828 3.92 25.01 26.57
C GLU A 828 4.01 26.29 25.73
N GLY A 829 4.83 26.29 24.66
CA GLY A 829 5.02 27.44 23.76
C GLY A 829 6.45 27.97 23.70
N LEU A 830 6.73 28.87 22.75
CA LEU A 830 8.08 29.39 22.52
C LEU A 830 8.59 30.24 23.70
N PRO A 831 9.88 30.14 24.06
CA PRO A 831 10.46 31.00 25.08
C PRO A 831 10.41 32.47 24.64
N GLY A 832 10.02 33.36 25.55
CA GLY A 832 9.99 34.81 25.34
C GLY A 832 11.37 35.50 25.35
N HIS A 833 12.44 34.74 25.13
CA HIS A 833 13.83 35.20 25.14
C HIS A 833 14.65 34.43 24.10
N PHE A 834 15.83 34.96 23.74
CA PHE A 834 16.77 34.26 22.85
C PHE A 834 17.27 32.99 23.51
N SER A 835 17.10 31.85 22.86
CA SER A 835 17.63 30.59 23.36
C SER A 835 18.03 29.62 22.26
N SER A 836 18.84 28.64 22.67
CA SER A 836 19.07 27.40 21.93
C SER A 836 18.46 26.27 22.74
N TYR A 837 17.44 25.63 22.19
CA TYR A 837 16.63 24.66 22.93
C TYR A 837 16.19 23.50 22.05
N ASP A 838 15.99 22.37 22.69
CA ASP A 838 15.40 21.20 22.08
C ASP A 838 13.87 21.34 22.12
N ILE A 839 13.26 21.43 20.94
CA ILE A 839 11.81 21.59 20.80
C ILE A 839 11.03 20.42 21.43
N GLY A 840 11.67 19.25 21.58
CA GLY A 840 11.08 18.09 22.23
C GLY A 840 10.86 18.28 23.73
N ILE A 841 11.63 19.15 24.40
CA ILE A 841 11.53 19.38 25.85
C ILE A 841 10.13 19.88 26.23
N GLN A 842 9.53 20.76 25.44
CA GLN A 842 8.22 21.34 25.75
C GLN A 842 7.05 20.51 25.20
N GLY A 843 7.34 19.40 24.51
CA GLY A 843 6.36 18.48 23.94
C GLY A 843 6.64 17.04 24.33
N PHE A 844 7.04 16.23 23.34
CA PHE A 844 7.20 14.78 23.48
C PHE A 844 8.05 14.37 24.69
N LYS A 845 9.26 14.94 24.86
CA LYS A 845 10.18 14.52 25.93
C LYS A 845 9.59 14.82 27.31
N LYS A 846 8.94 15.97 27.52
CA LYS A 846 8.24 16.28 28.77
C LYS A 846 7.18 15.23 29.08
N TYR A 847 6.31 14.93 28.13
CA TYR A 847 5.19 14.02 28.37
C TYR A 847 5.65 12.57 28.59
N VAL A 848 6.68 12.10 27.88
CA VAL A 848 7.27 10.78 28.13
C VAL A 848 7.84 10.69 29.55
N ASN A 849 8.63 11.68 29.97
CA ASN A 849 9.23 11.67 31.31
C ASN A 849 8.19 11.83 32.43
N LEU A 850 7.14 12.64 32.23
CA LEU A 850 5.99 12.72 33.13
C LEU A 850 5.28 11.37 33.26
N GLY A 851 5.06 10.69 32.14
CA GLY A 851 4.49 9.34 32.10
C GLY A 851 5.31 8.36 32.93
N MET A 852 6.64 8.33 32.70
CA MET A 852 7.57 7.49 33.46
C MET A 852 7.56 7.80 34.97
N CYS A 853 7.55 9.08 35.36
CA CYS A 853 7.45 9.47 36.77
C CYS A 853 6.15 8.97 37.40
N CYS A 854 5.02 9.17 36.71
CA CYS A 854 3.71 8.71 37.19
C CYS A 854 3.68 7.18 37.35
N GLY A 855 4.21 6.43 36.38
CA GLY A 855 4.33 4.97 36.45
C GLY A 855 5.14 4.51 37.66
N LYS A 856 6.29 5.15 37.94
CA LYS A 856 7.13 4.86 39.12
C LYS A 856 6.48 5.24 40.44
N LEU A 857 5.63 6.26 40.44
CA LEU A 857 4.81 6.66 41.59
C LEU A 857 3.50 5.86 41.72
N SER A 858 3.28 4.87 40.85
CA SER A 858 2.03 4.09 40.78
C SER A 858 0.77 4.93 40.49
N ASP A 859 0.92 6.12 39.92
CA ASP A 859 -0.17 6.97 39.42
C ASP A 859 -0.49 6.62 37.95
N PHE A 860 -1.29 5.58 37.75
CA PHE A 860 -1.65 5.13 36.41
C PHE A 860 -2.50 6.14 35.63
N ALA A 861 -3.32 6.95 36.32
CA ALA A 861 -4.16 7.96 35.67
C ALA A 861 -3.29 9.06 35.04
N GLY A 862 -2.30 9.55 35.78
CA GLY A 862 -1.29 10.48 35.28
C GLY A 862 -0.44 9.86 34.17
N GLU A 863 0.02 8.62 34.35
CA GLU A 863 0.81 7.89 33.35
C GLU A 863 0.08 7.80 32.01
N ARG A 864 -1.18 7.33 32.03
CA ARG A 864 -2.04 7.26 30.84
C ARG A 864 -2.26 8.62 30.19
N HIS A 865 -2.56 9.65 31.00
CA HIS A 865 -2.80 11.00 30.48
C HIS A 865 -1.59 11.54 29.72
N TYR A 866 -0.39 11.45 30.31
CA TYR A 866 0.81 12.02 29.71
C TYR A 866 1.34 11.19 28.54
N LEU A 867 1.35 9.85 28.61
CA LEU A 867 1.82 9.02 27.50
C LEU A 867 0.94 9.12 26.25
N LEU A 868 -0.40 9.23 26.40
CA LEU A 868 -1.29 9.51 25.28
C LEU A 868 -1.00 10.89 24.65
N ARG A 869 -0.72 11.90 25.50
CA ARG A 869 -0.37 13.23 25.01
C ARG A 869 0.97 13.22 24.26
N ALA A 870 1.95 12.44 24.70
CA ALA A 870 3.20 12.21 23.99
C ALA A 870 2.96 11.62 22.59
N MET A 871 2.12 10.59 22.48
CA MET A 871 1.77 9.94 21.20
C MET A 871 1.04 10.87 20.23
N GLN A 872 0.38 11.93 20.72
CA GLN A 872 -0.34 12.92 19.90
C GLN A 872 0.58 14.05 19.37
N THR A 873 1.83 14.14 19.83
CA THR A 873 2.75 15.21 19.38
C THR A 873 3.29 15.02 17.96
N GLY A 874 3.03 13.88 17.31
CA GLY A 874 3.44 13.60 15.93
C GLY A 874 4.90 13.13 15.77
N MET A 875 5.65 12.95 16.87
CA MET A 875 6.96 12.28 16.89
C MET A 875 6.81 10.75 16.97
N ASP A 876 7.94 10.03 16.94
CA ASP A 876 8.00 8.57 17.10
C ASP A 876 7.10 8.08 18.26
N PRO A 877 5.98 7.40 17.97
CA PRO A 877 5.01 7.02 18.99
C PRO A 877 5.41 5.73 19.73
N PHE A 878 6.46 5.01 19.32
CA PHE A 878 6.69 3.63 19.78
C PHE A 878 7.12 3.55 21.25
N ASP A 879 7.97 4.47 21.71
CA ASP A 879 8.43 4.53 23.11
C ASP A 879 7.27 4.79 24.09
N PRO A 880 6.47 5.87 23.95
CA PRO A 880 5.33 6.09 24.84
C PRO A 880 4.24 5.03 24.69
N ALA A 881 4.02 4.51 23.48
CA ALA A 881 3.06 3.42 23.26
C ALA A 881 3.47 2.15 24.02
N SER A 882 4.76 1.79 24.01
CA SER A 882 5.28 0.62 24.75
C SER A 882 5.12 0.78 26.25
N LEU A 883 5.53 1.91 26.80
CA LEU A 883 5.38 2.18 28.23
C LEU A 883 3.91 2.08 28.67
N LEU A 884 3.00 2.70 27.91
CA LEU A 884 1.58 2.71 28.24
C LEU A 884 0.94 1.33 28.08
N PHE A 885 1.23 0.64 26.98
CA PHE A 885 0.70 -0.68 26.69
C PHE A 885 1.10 -1.69 27.77
N ASP A 886 2.39 -1.77 28.11
CA ASP A 886 2.89 -2.71 29.12
C ASP A 886 2.29 -2.42 30.50
N SER A 887 2.19 -1.14 30.89
CA SER A 887 1.61 -0.70 32.16
C SER A 887 0.09 -1.00 32.25
N ALA A 888 -0.63 -0.83 31.14
CA ALA A 888 -2.06 -1.13 31.03
C ALA A 888 -2.32 -2.65 31.02
N MET A 889 -1.51 -3.43 30.29
CA MET A 889 -1.57 -4.89 30.26
C MET A 889 -1.34 -5.50 31.65
N ALA A 890 -0.32 -5.02 32.38
CA ALA A 890 -0.05 -5.46 33.75
C ALA A 890 -1.24 -5.23 34.70
N ARG A 891 -2.09 -4.23 34.42
CA ARG A 891 -3.30 -3.90 35.18
C ARG A 891 -4.57 -4.50 34.60
N ARG A 892 -4.50 -5.22 33.48
CA ARG A 892 -5.64 -5.71 32.69
C ARG A 892 -6.59 -4.61 32.22
N ASP A 893 -6.08 -3.40 32.01
CA ASP A 893 -6.84 -2.31 31.36
C ASP A 893 -6.80 -2.46 29.84
N LEU A 894 -7.56 -3.44 29.34
CA LEU A 894 -7.59 -3.79 27.92
C LEU A 894 -8.10 -2.64 27.03
N LYS A 895 -8.89 -1.72 27.60
CA LYS A 895 -9.40 -0.56 26.85
C LYS A 895 -8.27 0.39 26.49
N THR A 896 -7.38 0.68 27.43
CA THR A 896 -6.20 1.52 27.13
C THR A 896 -5.26 0.80 26.15
N CYS A 897 -5.12 -0.53 26.24
CA CYS A 897 -4.36 -1.31 25.25
C CYS A 897 -4.96 -1.22 23.83
N GLU A 898 -6.29 -1.30 23.70
CA GLU A 898 -7.00 -1.10 22.43
C GLU A 898 -6.76 0.31 21.85
N GLU A 899 -6.84 1.34 22.70
CA GLU A 899 -6.59 2.72 22.29
C GLU A 899 -5.16 2.91 21.76
N VAL A 900 -4.16 2.28 22.39
CA VAL A 900 -2.77 2.33 21.93
C VAL A 900 -2.60 1.64 20.57
N VAL A 901 -3.16 0.43 20.40
CA VAL A 901 -3.11 -0.31 19.13
C VAL A 901 -3.80 0.48 18.01
N ALA A 902 -5.00 1.01 18.28
CA ALA A 902 -5.77 1.80 17.32
C ALA A 902 -5.06 3.10 16.91
N HIS A 903 -4.37 3.76 17.84
CA HIS A 903 -3.58 4.96 17.54
C HIS A 903 -2.46 4.64 16.54
N LEU A 904 -1.69 3.57 16.78
CA LEU A 904 -0.64 3.12 15.86
C LEU A 904 -1.20 2.74 14.48
N GLU A 905 -2.37 2.10 14.43
CA GLU A 905 -3.05 1.80 13.15
C GLU A 905 -3.44 3.05 12.39
N SER A 906 -4.05 4.03 13.07
CA SER A 906 -4.48 5.30 12.46
C SER A 906 -3.31 6.13 11.92
N ALA A 907 -2.14 6.00 12.54
CA ALA A 907 -0.89 6.62 12.10
C ALA A 907 -0.15 5.80 11.02
N ASN A 908 -0.73 4.69 10.55
CA ASN A 908 -0.12 3.73 9.61
C ASN A 908 1.21 3.10 10.11
N GLN A 909 1.41 3.05 11.43
CA GLN A 909 2.60 2.53 12.10
C GLN A 909 2.45 1.05 12.47
N ARG A 910 2.19 0.20 11.46
CA ARG A 910 1.98 -1.26 11.63
C ARG A 910 3.29 -2.07 11.62
N GLY A 911 4.30 -1.60 12.37
CA GLY A 911 5.59 -2.28 12.50
C GLY A 911 5.59 -3.46 13.48
N GLU A 912 6.78 -3.97 13.82
CA GLU A 912 6.97 -5.07 14.77
C GLU A 912 6.33 -4.81 16.14
N THR A 913 6.52 -3.60 16.67
CA THR A 913 5.96 -3.16 17.96
C THR A 913 4.43 -3.22 17.98
N TRP A 914 3.78 -2.78 16.91
CA TRP A 914 2.32 -2.87 16.76
C TRP A 914 1.87 -4.34 16.72
N GLY A 915 2.59 -5.19 15.98
CA GLY A 915 2.30 -6.62 15.89
C GLY A 915 2.35 -7.32 17.25
N ARG A 916 3.37 -7.04 18.06
CA ARG A 916 3.49 -7.52 19.44
C ARG A 916 2.26 -7.12 20.27
N PHE A 917 1.92 -5.83 20.28
CA PHE A 917 0.78 -5.33 21.06
C PHE A 917 -0.54 -5.97 20.66
N LEU A 918 -0.76 -6.12 19.36
CA LEU A 918 -1.97 -6.74 18.85
C LEU A 918 -2.09 -8.19 19.30
N VAL A 919 -1.00 -8.97 19.21
CA VAL A 919 -0.97 -10.37 19.67
C VAL A 919 -1.26 -10.45 21.17
N GLU A 920 -0.53 -9.71 22.01
CA GLU A 920 -0.71 -9.73 23.47
C GLU A 920 -2.14 -9.31 23.87
N LEU A 921 -2.71 -8.31 23.20
CA LEU A 921 -4.08 -7.86 23.43
C LEU A 921 -5.12 -8.93 23.06
N LEU A 922 -4.92 -9.62 21.93
CA LEU A 922 -5.81 -10.69 21.47
C LEU A 922 -5.79 -11.86 22.46
N GLU A 923 -4.60 -12.26 22.91
CA GLU A 923 -4.43 -13.32 23.92
C GLU A 923 -5.09 -12.93 25.25
N ALA A 924 -4.90 -11.70 25.71
CA ALA A 924 -5.52 -11.21 26.94
C ALA A 924 -7.06 -11.14 26.86
N LYS A 925 -7.62 -11.00 25.65
CA LYS A 925 -9.06 -11.11 25.38
C LYS A 925 -9.55 -12.56 25.21
N GLY A 926 -8.66 -13.54 25.24
CA GLY A 926 -8.99 -14.95 24.99
C GLY A 926 -9.33 -15.27 23.54
N LEU A 927 -8.87 -14.44 22.59
CA LEU A 927 -9.02 -14.66 21.16
C LEU A 927 -7.76 -15.36 20.62
N ASP A 928 -7.92 -16.20 19.59
CA ASP A 928 -6.78 -16.80 18.88
C ASP A 928 -6.13 -15.75 17.95
N PRO A 929 -4.89 -15.31 18.25
CA PRO A 929 -4.22 -14.29 17.45
C PRO A 929 -4.04 -14.70 15.99
N ALA A 930 -3.75 -15.98 15.72
CA ALA A 930 -3.59 -16.45 14.35
C ALA A 930 -4.87 -16.28 13.53
N ARG A 931 -6.02 -16.62 14.10
CA ARG A 931 -7.32 -16.47 13.44
C ARG A 931 -7.67 -15.00 13.19
N ALA A 932 -7.41 -14.14 14.18
CA ALA A 932 -7.67 -12.71 14.06
C ALA A 932 -6.75 -12.04 13.04
N LEU A 933 -5.44 -12.31 13.09
CA LEU A 933 -4.46 -11.80 12.14
C LEU A 933 -4.70 -12.32 10.73
N LEU A 934 -5.11 -13.59 10.57
CA LEU A 934 -5.52 -14.14 9.27
C LEU A 934 -6.76 -13.41 8.73
N ALA A 935 -7.78 -13.16 9.55
CA ALA A 935 -8.95 -12.40 9.12
C ALA A 935 -8.59 -10.96 8.73
N MET A 936 -7.69 -10.32 9.48
CA MET A 936 -7.17 -8.98 9.16
C MET A 936 -6.36 -8.98 7.86
N GLN A 937 -5.52 -10.00 7.63
CA GLN A 937 -4.78 -10.19 6.38
C GLN A 937 -5.73 -10.45 5.20
N MET A 938 -6.81 -11.21 5.40
CA MET A 938 -7.83 -11.42 4.36
C MET A 938 -8.60 -10.14 4.02
N GLN A 939 -8.83 -9.27 5.01
CA GLN A 939 -9.45 -7.95 4.81
C GLN A 939 -8.47 -6.95 4.17
N ASN A 940 -7.17 -7.10 4.40
CA ASN A 940 -6.11 -6.21 3.93
C ASN A 940 -4.99 -7.00 3.24
N PRO A 941 -5.27 -7.71 2.12
CA PRO A 941 -4.33 -8.67 1.52
C PRO A 941 -3.02 -8.04 1.00
N ARG A 942 -2.99 -6.71 0.86
CA ARG A 942 -1.80 -5.95 0.42
C ARG A 942 -0.98 -5.37 1.55
N ASP A 943 -1.47 -5.40 2.80
CA ASP A 943 -0.68 -4.97 3.93
C ASP A 943 0.22 -6.11 4.40
N HIS A 944 1.37 -6.25 3.75
CA HIS A 944 2.33 -7.32 4.01
C HIS A 944 2.81 -7.34 5.47
N ARG A 945 2.72 -6.22 6.19
CA ARG A 945 3.11 -6.13 7.60
C ARG A 945 2.25 -7.00 8.50
N ILE A 946 0.94 -7.11 8.22
CA ILE A 946 0.04 -7.99 8.94
C ILE A 946 0.43 -9.46 8.71
N GLY A 947 0.76 -9.80 7.46
CA GLY A 947 1.25 -11.11 7.07
C GLY A 947 2.56 -11.47 7.78
N VAL A 948 3.50 -10.52 7.89
CA VAL A 948 4.76 -10.72 8.63
C VAL A 948 4.50 -11.01 10.10
N VAL A 949 3.61 -10.26 10.75
CA VAL A 949 3.21 -10.50 12.16
C VAL A 949 2.56 -11.87 12.32
N LEU A 950 1.64 -12.25 11.42
CA LEU A 950 1.01 -13.56 11.41
C LEU A 950 2.03 -14.69 11.25
N ALA A 951 2.94 -14.57 10.27
CA ALA A 951 3.95 -15.56 9.98
C ALA A 951 4.93 -15.72 11.15
N LYS A 952 5.36 -14.61 11.76
CA LYS A 952 6.18 -14.59 12.98
C LYS A 952 5.47 -15.31 14.12
N TYR A 953 4.23 -14.93 14.43
CA TYR A 953 3.43 -15.56 15.49
C TYR A 953 3.29 -17.08 15.30
N LEU A 954 2.89 -17.51 14.09
CA LEU A 954 2.74 -18.93 13.77
C LEU A 954 4.07 -19.68 13.91
N SER A 955 5.18 -19.08 13.49
CA SER A 955 6.51 -19.70 13.55
C SER A 955 7.01 -19.84 15.00
N GLU A 956 6.85 -18.81 15.83
CA GLU A 956 7.21 -18.83 17.25
C GLU A 956 6.41 -19.86 18.05
N HIS A 957 5.18 -20.16 17.62
CA HIS A 957 4.31 -21.15 18.25
C HIS A 957 4.38 -22.55 17.60
N GLY A 958 5.34 -22.79 16.71
CA GLY A 958 5.57 -24.10 16.08
C GLY A 958 4.49 -24.51 15.06
N ARG A 959 3.64 -23.59 14.63
CA ARG A 959 2.55 -23.82 13.63
C ARG A 959 3.08 -23.65 12.21
N PHE A 960 4.18 -24.31 11.88
CA PHE A 960 4.93 -24.10 10.63
C PHE A 960 4.13 -24.40 9.36
N ALA A 961 3.25 -25.41 9.40
CA ALA A 961 2.38 -25.75 8.26
C ALA A 961 1.39 -24.62 7.93
N GLU A 962 0.97 -23.85 8.93
CA GLU A 962 0.09 -22.69 8.76
C GLU A 962 0.87 -21.43 8.36
N ALA A 963 2.13 -21.31 8.80
CA ALA A 963 3.01 -20.21 8.42
C ALA A 963 3.44 -20.30 6.95
N GLN A 964 3.66 -21.51 6.42
CA GLN A 964 4.18 -21.75 5.08
C GLN A 964 3.42 -21.04 3.94
N PRO A 965 2.08 -21.10 3.83
CA PRO A 965 1.36 -20.37 2.77
C PRO A 965 1.48 -18.86 2.90
N VAL A 966 1.53 -18.33 4.13
CA VAL A 966 1.70 -16.89 4.40
C VAL A 966 3.10 -16.44 3.99
N LEU A 967 4.13 -17.19 4.39
CA LEU A 967 5.53 -16.92 4.04
C LEU A 967 5.77 -17.03 2.53
N ALA A 968 5.17 -18.01 1.85
CA ALA A 968 5.29 -18.16 0.41
C ALA A 968 4.74 -16.94 -0.35
N GLU A 969 3.59 -16.41 0.08
CA GLU A 969 3.00 -15.22 -0.53
C GLU A 969 3.84 -13.96 -0.25
N LEU A 970 4.31 -13.77 0.99
CA LEU A 970 5.17 -12.64 1.35
C LEU A 970 6.52 -12.67 0.61
N ARG A 971 7.08 -13.86 0.40
CA ARG A 971 8.30 -14.05 -0.38
C ARG A 971 8.08 -13.70 -1.85
N ARG A 972 6.93 -14.07 -2.43
CA ARG A 972 6.57 -13.75 -3.83
C ARG A 972 6.53 -12.25 -4.09
N VAL A 973 6.16 -11.44 -3.11
CA VAL A 973 6.11 -9.97 -3.19
C VAL A 973 7.40 -9.29 -2.71
N GLY A 974 8.46 -10.06 -2.43
CA GLY A 974 9.79 -9.52 -2.14
C GLY A 974 9.98 -9.00 -0.71
N VAL A 975 9.31 -9.58 0.29
CA VAL A 975 9.51 -9.21 1.70
C VAL A 975 10.67 -10.03 2.29
N ALA A 976 11.76 -9.36 2.69
CA ALA A 976 12.97 -10.01 3.20
C ALA A 976 12.71 -10.87 4.45
N ASP A 977 11.88 -10.39 5.37
CA ASP A 977 11.46 -11.11 6.58
C ASP A 977 10.87 -12.49 6.26
N ALA A 978 10.19 -12.64 5.12
CA ALA A 978 9.59 -13.91 4.75
C ALA A 978 10.65 -14.98 4.47
N SER A 979 11.68 -14.63 3.68
CA SER A 979 12.83 -15.49 3.43
C SER A 979 13.56 -15.78 4.75
N PHE A 980 13.74 -14.77 5.61
CA PHE A 980 14.34 -14.97 6.93
C PHE A 980 13.56 -16.00 7.78
N PHE A 981 12.24 -15.86 7.93
CA PHE A 981 11.42 -16.78 8.72
C PHE A 981 11.32 -18.19 8.10
N MET A 982 11.37 -18.31 6.77
CA MET A 982 11.53 -19.61 6.11
C MET A 982 12.87 -20.27 6.46
N GLY A 983 13.95 -19.48 6.54
CA GLY A 983 15.25 -19.95 7.00
C GLY A 983 15.24 -20.42 8.45
N VAL A 984 14.59 -19.66 9.34
CA VAL A 984 14.38 -20.07 10.75
C VAL A 984 13.57 -21.36 10.84
N THR A 985 12.50 -21.49 10.04
CA THR A 985 11.66 -22.70 9.99
C THR A 985 12.47 -23.90 9.53
N ALA A 986 13.24 -23.76 8.45
CA ALA A 986 14.12 -24.81 7.92
C ALA A 986 15.17 -25.25 8.97
N ALA A 987 15.80 -24.29 9.66
CA ALA A 987 16.75 -24.58 10.72
C ALA A 987 16.10 -25.35 11.89
N ASN A 988 14.89 -24.96 12.30
CA ASN A 988 14.16 -25.62 13.40
C ASN A 988 13.75 -27.07 13.08
N VAL A 989 13.51 -27.40 11.80
CA VAL A 989 13.24 -28.79 11.37
C VAL A 989 14.50 -29.57 10.99
N GLY A 990 15.69 -28.98 11.19
CA GLY A 990 16.98 -29.64 10.97
C GLY A 990 17.56 -29.50 9.55
N ASP A 991 16.91 -28.76 8.66
CA ASP A 991 17.37 -28.50 7.29
C ASP A 991 18.26 -27.25 7.20
N MET A 992 19.51 -27.40 7.64
CA MET A 992 20.48 -26.30 7.70
C MET A 992 20.91 -25.79 6.31
N ALA A 993 20.80 -26.63 5.27
CA ALA A 993 21.17 -26.26 3.91
C ALA A 993 20.14 -25.30 3.31
N SER A 994 18.85 -25.65 3.41
CA SER A 994 17.77 -24.75 3.00
C SER A 994 17.73 -23.48 3.85
N ALA A 995 18.03 -23.58 5.15
CA ALA A 995 18.11 -22.41 6.03
C ALA A 995 19.12 -21.38 5.54
N ALA A 996 20.34 -21.81 5.17
CA ALA A 996 21.37 -20.92 4.63
C ALA A 996 20.93 -20.24 3.33
N VAL A 997 20.30 -20.97 2.41
CA VAL A 997 19.78 -20.43 1.14
C VAL A 997 18.74 -19.32 1.41
N PHE A 998 17.81 -19.57 2.31
CA PHE A 998 16.77 -18.60 2.64
C PHE A 998 17.32 -17.36 3.36
N PHE A 999 18.34 -17.50 4.20
CA PHE A 999 19.02 -16.35 4.80
C PHE A 999 19.80 -15.53 3.77
N ASP A 1000 20.50 -16.16 2.83
CA ASP A 1000 21.20 -15.44 1.75
C ASP A 1000 20.19 -14.72 0.84
N GLU A 1001 19.03 -15.34 0.56
CA GLU A 1001 17.93 -14.71 -0.18
C GLU A 1001 17.37 -13.48 0.55
N ALA A 1002 17.19 -13.55 1.88
CA ALA A 1002 16.80 -12.39 2.67
C ALA A 1002 17.81 -11.23 2.53
N LEU A 1003 19.12 -11.52 2.46
CA LEU A 1003 20.17 -10.51 2.27
C LEU A 1003 20.26 -9.98 0.84
N GLN A 1004 19.83 -10.74 -0.17
CA GLN A 1004 19.69 -10.20 -1.53
C GLN A 1004 18.56 -9.17 -1.62
N ILE A 1005 17.48 -9.39 -0.87
CA ILE A 1005 16.34 -8.47 -0.80
C ILE A 1005 16.68 -7.26 0.08
N GLU A 1006 17.29 -7.50 1.26
CA GLU A 1006 17.72 -6.48 2.22
C GLU A 1006 19.14 -6.79 2.76
N PRO A 1007 20.19 -6.18 2.18
CA PRO A 1007 21.59 -6.45 2.56
C PRO A 1007 21.95 -6.16 4.02
N THR A 1008 21.14 -5.35 4.71
CA THR A 1008 21.32 -4.95 6.11
C THR A 1008 20.50 -5.79 7.10
N HIS A 1009 19.81 -6.84 6.63
CA HIS A 1009 18.91 -7.63 7.47
C HIS A 1009 19.65 -8.37 8.60
N ALA A 1010 19.61 -7.79 9.81
CA ALA A 1010 20.42 -8.23 10.96
C ALA A 1010 20.17 -9.69 11.37
N GLY A 1011 18.92 -10.15 11.30
CA GLY A 1011 18.54 -11.53 11.64
C GLY A 1011 19.21 -12.57 10.73
N ALA A 1012 19.15 -12.36 9.41
CA ALA A 1012 19.75 -13.24 8.41
C ALA A 1012 21.29 -13.24 8.51
N LEU A 1013 21.93 -12.06 8.65
CA LEU A 1013 23.38 -11.96 8.89
C LEU A 1013 23.82 -12.80 10.09
N ARG A 1014 23.17 -12.60 11.24
CA ARG A 1014 23.52 -13.31 12.48
C ARG A 1014 23.34 -14.82 12.35
N ASN A 1015 22.25 -15.28 11.73
CA ASN A 1015 21.98 -16.72 11.61
C ASN A 1015 22.93 -17.39 10.60
N LEU A 1016 23.31 -16.71 9.52
CA LEU A 1016 24.36 -17.21 8.61
C LEU A 1016 25.73 -17.31 9.29
N GLU A 1017 26.10 -16.35 10.14
CA GLU A 1017 27.32 -16.44 10.95
C GLU A 1017 27.29 -17.66 11.88
N ILE A 1018 26.16 -17.92 12.53
CA ILE A 1018 25.97 -19.10 13.40
C ILE A 1018 26.12 -20.40 12.59
N LEU A 1019 25.48 -20.50 11.41
CA LEU A 1019 25.58 -21.68 10.55
C LEU A 1019 27.03 -21.90 10.05
N ARG A 1020 27.73 -20.84 9.64
CA ARG A 1020 29.13 -20.90 9.21
C ARG A 1020 30.06 -21.32 10.35
N ALA A 1021 29.83 -20.83 11.57
CA ALA A 1021 30.58 -21.22 12.76
C ALA A 1021 30.34 -22.70 13.15
N ALA A 1022 29.11 -23.20 12.96
CA ALA A 1022 28.75 -24.59 13.22
C ALA A 1022 29.42 -25.57 12.22
N ASP A 1023 29.49 -25.21 10.94
CA ASP A 1023 30.19 -26.01 9.91
C ASP A 1023 31.71 -26.06 10.14
N THR A 1024 32.31 -24.95 10.58
CA THR A 1024 33.75 -24.90 10.89
C THR A 1024 34.11 -25.84 12.06
N LYS A 1025 33.26 -25.87 13.11
CA LYS A 1025 33.43 -26.81 14.24
C LYS A 1025 33.21 -28.28 13.87
N LYS A 1026 32.39 -28.55 12.85
CA LYS A 1026 32.12 -29.91 12.34
C LYS A 1026 33.26 -30.43 11.46
N GLN A 1027 34.08 -29.54 10.90
CA GLN A 1027 35.29 -29.88 10.15
C GLN A 1027 36.53 -30.04 11.04
N GLU A 1028 36.53 -29.49 12.26
CA GLU A 1028 37.61 -29.63 13.25
C GLU A 1028 37.50 -30.88 14.15
N VAL A 1029 36.32 -31.54 14.19
CA VAL A 1029 36.05 -32.80 14.90
C VAL A 1029 36.12 -33.96 13.92
#